data_AF-A0A1I8HGH5-F1
#
_entry.id   AF-A0A1I8HGH5-F1
#
_cell.length_a   1.000
_cell.length_b   1.000
_cell.length_c   1.000
_cell.angle_alpha   90.00
_cell.angle_beta   90.00
_cell.angle_gamma   90.00
#
_symmetry.space_group_name_H-M   'P 1'
#
loop_
_entity.id
_entity.type
_entity.pdbx_description
1 polymer ?
#
loop_
_entity_poly.entity_id
_entity_poly.type
_entity_poly.pdbx_seq_one_letter_code
_entity_poly.pdbx_strand_id
1 'polypeptide(L)'
;MSSKSGTTKRKSERVRTTSTTESEASSAAAAAQSEVSATTVSPQKQVSGSTVTTTTTSSRKMTKSSLTGAPTVGAASGEPSTSGGAAGARRRSRSPLAISREQEKEELAHLNTQLACYIEFVRSQQQSADTVRRQYETLSESMTHEREESSGLYEREINGLRHQLDKLAGERAALQLALDKANGERAEADKRAAGLERTLKEQERQLDRLAEADIEARNARADADRLRSQLAAAEKEAASVAKELAAARKGLANAERNERDAKRLQAELNDSQAQLKAMRDQLETEVKLKTELENRVQTATEDAAFKESLLKEERSRYQERSVLVEEVSRVREADFESRLCEELRHAREEADQAAAAFRLDLEATFRVKMDELRSASERYSQDARASRDEIVELRRRLHDSGLELEKARKEADLLRASNARLESALAQERDAFEQQLDYLRQEEKRNRERLAEQLEEYNNLLTSKLALDQEILAYRQLLDEEQRRTNYSPHKHSNPSDASSPFARGSKRRTADFDDEELYSSMAYTVHQEQCGAIHVHELDPERGQFVRLRNTSPDSEVAIGGWTLRLECDGVTSAFKFPAKTVLAPLAESTVWSSDAGVAHNPPADYVSKTKACGQGENIRVRLVDGSDKEMASRHMQLDRTKLAAVRAGKRMRRGGAESSDRCSVM
;
A
#
# COMPACT_ATOMS: atom_id res chain seq x y z
N MET A 1 -47.68 -7.14 -79.79
CA MET A 1 -49.08 -7.27 -79.32
C MET A 1 -49.07 -7.73 -77.87
N SER A 2 -50.03 -7.23 -77.07
CA SER A 2 -50.32 -7.56 -75.66
C SER A 2 -49.45 -6.90 -74.56
N SER A 3 -49.79 -5.64 -74.33
CA SER A 3 -50.14 -5.02 -73.05
C SER A 3 -49.94 -5.81 -71.74
N LYS A 4 -49.32 -5.16 -70.75
CA LYS A 4 -49.88 -5.07 -69.39
C LYS A 4 -49.39 -3.82 -68.67
N SER A 5 -50.36 -2.96 -68.39
CA SER A 5 -50.32 -1.79 -67.54
C SER A 5 -50.27 -2.17 -66.06
N GLY A 6 -49.68 -1.30 -65.26
CA GLY A 6 -49.66 -1.40 -63.80
C GLY A 6 -49.42 -0.02 -63.19
N THR A 7 -50.47 0.80 -63.15
CA THR A 7 -50.51 2.12 -62.52
C THR A 7 -51.05 1.98 -61.10
N THR A 8 -50.31 2.43 -60.09
CA THR A 8 -50.83 2.98 -58.82
C THR A 8 -49.66 3.65 -58.08
N LYS A 9 -49.79 4.64 -57.19
CA LYS A 9 -50.72 5.77 -56.95
C LYS A 9 -50.05 6.51 -55.78
N ARG A 10 -49.92 7.84 -55.87
CA ARG A 10 -49.42 8.71 -54.79
C ARG A 10 -50.18 8.46 -53.46
N LYS A 11 -49.49 8.60 -52.32
CA LYS A 11 -50.06 9.33 -51.17
C LYS A 11 -48.97 9.91 -50.27
N SER A 12 -49.04 11.22 -50.12
CA SER A 12 -48.35 12.05 -49.16
C SER A 12 -48.83 11.78 -47.73
N GLU A 13 -48.03 12.26 -46.78
CA GLU A 13 -48.43 12.96 -45.54
C GLU A 13 -48.03 12.29 -44.22
N ARG A 14 -47.44 13.16 -43.37
CA ARG A 14 -47.59 13.27 -41.92
C ARG A 14 -46.40 12.84 -41.05
N VAL A 15 -45.61 13.87 -40.75
CA VAL A 15 -45.10 14.26 -39.42
C VAL A 15 -45.69 13.45 -38.26
N ARG A 16 -44.82 12.75 -37.52
CA ARG A 16 -45.03 12.54 -36.09
C ARG A 16 -43.70 12.39 -35.37
N THR A 17 -43.47 13.37 -34.51
CA THR A 17 -42.59 13.35 -33.36
C THR A 17 -42.84 12.09 -32.53
N THR A 18 -41.77 11.41 -32.13
CA THR A 18 -41.80 10.43 -31.04
C THR A 18 -40.62 10.69 -30.12
N SER A 19 -40.99 11.14 -28.92
CA SER A 19 -40.24 11.11 -27.69
C SER A 19 -39.94 9.66 -27.29
N THR A 20 -38.71 9.37 -26.88
CA THR A 20 -38.34 8.10 -26.26
C THR A 20 -37.48 8.40 -25.03
N THR A 21 -38.05 8.03 -23.89
CA THR A 21 -37.46 7.73 -22.57
C THR A 21 -36.40 6.62 -22.75
N GLU A 22 -35.33 6.47 -21.97
CA GLU A 22 -35.20 6.34 -20.51
C GLU A 22 -33.69 6.02 -20.22
N SER A 23 -33.20 6.36 -19.00
CA SER A 23 -32.06 5.77 -18.23
C SER A 23 -30.65 5.60 -18.88
N GLU A 24 -29.48 5.80 -18.24
CA GLU A 24 -29.05 5.90 -16.83
C GLU A 24 -27.60 6.46 -16.73
N ALA A 25 -27.33 7.22 -15.65
CA ALA A 25 -26.10 7.53 -14.88
C ALA A 25 -24.66 7.51 -15.47
N SER A 26 -23.88 8.59 -15.24
CA SER A 26 -22.96 8.75 -14.06
C SER A 26 -21.87 9.83 -14.23
N SER A 27 -21.67 10.65 -13.17
CA SER A 27 -20.46 11.42 -12.76
C SER A 27 -20.01 12.61 -13.64
N ALA A 28 -19.45 13.74 -13.16
CA ALA A 28 -19.11 14.31 -11.85
C ALA A 28 -18.74 15.82 -12.03
N ALA A 29 -18.75 16.58 -10.92
CA ALA A 29 -18.06 17.86 -10.65
C ALA A 29 -18.53 19.12 -11.43
N ALA A 30 -18.53 20.34 -10.88
CA ALA A 30 -18.42 20.91 -9.55
C ALA A 30 -18.76 22.42 -9.66
N ALA A 31 -19.04 23.04 -8.51
CA ALA A 31 -19.00 24.47 -8.19
C ALA A 31 -20.30 25.30 -8.32
N ALA A 32 -20.55 26.00 -7.19
CA ALA A 32 -21.22 27.29 -7.00
C ALA A 32 -22.52 27.29 -6.16
N GLN A 33 -22.33 27.83 -4.95
CA GLN A 33 -23.22 28.71 -4.15
C GLN A 33 -24.37 28.08 -3.34
N SER A 34 -24.28 28.24 -2.01
CA SER A 34 -25.44 28.53 -1.17
C SER A 34 -25.02 29.17 0.16
N GLU A 35 -25.94 29.97 0.66
CA GLU A 35 -25.91 30.95 1.73
C GLU A 35 -26.14 30.38 3.15
N VAL A 36 -25.62 31.13 4.13
CA VAL A 36 -26.25 31.53 5.41
C VAL A 36 -26.98 30.46 6.23
N SER A 37 -26.34 30.04 7.33
CA SER A 37 -26.98 29.73 8.63
C SER A 37 -25.91 29.71 9.73
N ALA A 38 -25.97 30.66 10.66
CA ALA A 38 -25.06 30.76 11.79
C ALA A 38 -25.84 30.84 13.11
N THR A 39 -25.81 29.77 13.89
CA THR A 39 -26.06 29.70 15.34
C THR A 39 -25.44 28.33 15.72
N THR A 40 -24.56 28.12 16.71
CA THR A 40 -24.68 28.43 18.13
C THR A 40 -23.37 27.99 18.84
N VAL A 41 -23.08 28.59 20.01
CA VAL A 41 -22.22 28.13 21.13
C VAL A 41 -20.70 28.41 21.08
N SER A 42 -20.34 29.63 21.49
CA SER A 42 -19.35 29.89 22.56
C SER A 42 -20.10 29.92 23.91
N PRO A 43 -19.50 30.08 25.13
CA PRO A 43 -18.11 30.44 25.48
C PRO A 43 -17.53 29.67 26.68
N GLN A 44 -16.25 29.86 27.05
CA GLN A 44 -15.89 30.14 28.44
C GLN A 44 -14.41 30.52 28.63
N LYS A 45 -14.22 31.78 29.02
CA LYS A 45 -13.10 32.33 29.77
C LYS A 45 -13.75 33.06 30.95
N GLN A 46 -13.58 32.55 32.17
CA GLN A 46 -13.90 33.23 33.43
C GLN A 46 -13.00 32.57 34.49
N VAL A 47 -12.16 33.26 35.25
CA VAL A 47 -12.45 34.35 36.21
C VAL A 47 -13.51 33.92 37.20
N SER A 48 -13.09 33.43 38.35
CA SER A 48 -13.95 33.26 39.52
C SER A 48 -13.54 34.28 40.56
N GLY A 49 -14.49 35.13 40.92
CA GLY A 49 -14.47 35.92 42.14
C GLY A 49 -15.83 35.86 42.81
N SER A 50 -15.84 35.99 44.14
CA SER A 50 -16.95 36.45 45.00
C SER A 50 -18.16 35.51 45.17
N THR A 51 -18.93 35.48 46.25
CA THR A 51 -19.04 36.20 47.54
C THR A 51 -20.11 35.43 48.34
N VAL A 52 -20.07 35.43 49.68
CA VAL A 52 -21.30 35.36 50.49
C VAL A 52 -21.26 36.44 51.58
N THR A 53 -22.35 37.19 51.66
CA THR A 53 -22.62 38.29 52.60
C THR A 53 -23.90 38.00 53.39
N THR A 54 -23.92 38.42 54.67
CA THR A 54 -25.10 38.89 55.47
C THR A 54 -26.16 37.83 55.87
N THR A 55 -26.83 37.78 57.05
CA THR A 55 -27.14 38.74 58.16
C THR A 55 -27.90 38.03 59.31
N THR A 56 -27.97 38.66 60.51
CA THR A 56 -29.02 38.58 61.59
C THR A 56 -29.13 37.30 62.45
N THR A 57 -29.27 37.24 63.79
CA THR A 57 -30.03 37.99 64.85
C THR A 57 -29.37 37.73 66.25
N SER A 58 -29.13 38.71 67.13
CA SER A 58 -29.95 39.30 68.22
C SER A 58 -30.19 38.48 69.53
N SER A 59 -29.73 39.08 70.65
CA SER A 59 -30.32 39.14 72.02
C SER A 59 -29.84 38.27 73.20
N ARG A 60 -29.21 39.01 74.16
CA ARG A 60 -29.48 39.11 75.62
C ARG A 60 -29.02 38.04 76.64
N LYS A 61 -28.18 38.57 77.54
CA LYS A 61 -28.17 38.54 79.04
C LYS A 61 -27.47 37.37 79.79
N MET A 62 -26.45 37.80 80.56
CA MET A 62 -26.19 37.56 82.01
C MET A 62 -25.91 36.10 82.45
N THR A 63 -24.95 35.73 83.31
CA THR A 63 -24.26 36.39 84.45
C THR A 63 -22.99 35.62 84.86
N LYS A 64 -22.01 36.38 85.41
CA LYS A 64 -21.10 36.12 86.56
C LYS A 64 -20.15 34.90 86.60
N SER A 65 -18.85 35.21 86.64
CA SER A 65 -17.94 35.19 87.83
C SER A 65 -16.51 35.56 87.35
N SER A 66 -15.99 36.76 87.64
CA SER A 66 -15.12 37.15 88.77
C SER A 66 -13.75 36.44 88.79
N LEU A 67 -12.59 37.08 88.99
CA LEU A 67 -12.17 38.48 89.19
C LEU A 67 -10.61 38.50 89.24
N THR A 68 -10.04 39.69 89.00
CA THR A 68 -8.73 40.23 89.46
C THR A 68 -7.44 39.70 88.84
N GLY A 69 -6.49 40.51 88.39
CA GLY A 69 -6.29 41.96 88.57
C GLY A 69 -4.79 42.23 88.70
N ALA A 70 -4.27 43.14 87.87
CA ALA A 70 -2.89 43.64 87.84
C ALA A 70 -2.64 44.64 89.01
N PRO A 71 -1.79 45.68 88.92
CA PRO A 71 -0.52 45.92 88.21
C PRO A 71 0.54 46.67 89.08
N THR A 72 1.65 47.00 88.41
CA THR A 72 2.56 48.14 88.60
C THR A 72 1.97 49.44 89.15
N VAL A 73 2.77 50.16 89.96
CA VAL A 73 2.72 51.62 90.12
C VAL A 73 4.13 52.17 90.32
N GLY A 74 4.51 53.12 89.49
CA GLY A 74 5.44 54.19 89.85
C GLY A 74 4.66 55.49 89.84
N ALA A 75 4.89 56.37 90.82
CA ALA A 75 4.82 57.82 90.69
C ALA A 75 5.15 58.48 92.02
N ALA A 76 6.08 59.43 91.97
CA ALA A 76 6.35 60.38 93.02
C ALA A 76 5.46 61.63 92.87
N SER A 77 5.38 62.38 93.97
CA SER A 77 4.92 63.77 94.18
C SER A 77 3.42 64.07 94.38
N GLY A 78 3.14 64.74 95.52
CA GLY A 78 1.98 65.60 95.73
C GLY A 78 1.16 65.34 97.00
N GLU A 79 1.35 66.17 98.02
CA GLU A 79 0.53 66.40 99.24
C GLU A 79 -0.96 66.79 98.92
N PRO A 80 -1.89 67.15 99.87
CA PRO A 80 -1.76 67.42 101.32
C PRO A 80 -2.91 66.98 102.26
N SER A 81 -2.67 67.19 103.57
CA SER A 81 -3.63 67.60 104.65
C SER A 81 -4.73 66.59 105.06
N THR A 82 -5.17 66.39 106.30
CA THR A 82 -5.11 66.98 107.66
C THR A 82 -6.09 66.09 108.47
N SER A 83 -5.93 65.63 109.71
CA SER A 83 -5.86 66.37 110.97
C SER A 83 -6.08 65.38 112.14
N GLY A 84 -5.54 65.71 113.32
CA GLY A 84 -6.04 65.31 114.63
C GLY A 84 -5.34 64.09 115.26
N GLY A 85 -4.60 64.18 116.35
CA GLY A 85 -4.35 65.31 117.26
C GLY A 85 -3.74 64.81 118.58
N ALA A 86 -3.19 65.77 119.34
CA ALA A 86 -2.77 65.72 120.75
C ALA A 86 -1.48 64.91 121.06
N ALA A 87 -0.49 65.40 121.80
CA ALA A 87 -0.30 66.66 122.52
C ALA A 87 1.18 66.74 122.97
N GLY A 88 1.65 67.95 123.31
CA GLY A 88 2.64 68.08 124.39
C GLY A 88 4.01 68.64 124.03
N ALA A 89 4.06 69.95 123.74
CA ALA A 89 5.23 70.75 124.09
C ALA A 89 5.29 70.90 125.62
N ARG A 90 6.48 70.71 126.24
CA ARG A 90 7.12 71.64 127.21
C ARG A 90 8.24 71.00 128.03
N ARG A 91 9.28 71.84 128.21
CA ARG A 91 10.15 72.00 129.40
C ARG A 91 11.38 71.08 129.57
N ARG A 92 12.53 71.72 129.36
CA ARG A 92 13.61 71.94 130.35
C ARG A 92 13.77 70.87 131.45
N SER A 93 14.87 70.13 131.32
CA SER A 93 15.85 69.82 132.38
C SER A 93 15.51 70.28 133.82
N ARG A 94 15.43 69.31 134.74
CA ARG A 94 16.04 69.40 136.07
C ARG A 94 16.27 68.00 136.68
N SER A 95 17.54 67.58 136.64
CA SER A 95 18.28 66.64 137.51
C SER A 95 17.78 65.21 137.77
N PRO A 96 18.63 64.22 137.46
CA PRO A 96 19.07 63.22 138.43
C PRO A 96 20.57 63.42 138.73
N LEU A 97 20.87 63.82 139.97
CA LEU A 97 22.21 63.75 140.52
C LEU A 97 22.65 62.27 140.57
N ALA A 98 23.82 61.98 139.98
CA ALA A 98 24.65 60.80 140.20
C ALA A 98 24.06 59.41 139.87
N ILE A 99 24.04 59.05 138.58
CA ILE A 99 24.25 57.65 138.17
C ILE A 99 25.76 57.48 138.06
N SER A 100 26.31 56.50 138.78
CA SER A 100 27.76 56.31 138.93
C SER A 100 28.42 55.98 137.59
N ARG A 101 29.65 56.48 137.37
CA ARG A 101 30.50 56.18 136.19
C ARG A 101 30.66 54.67 135.93
N GLU A 102 30.41 53.85 136.94
CA GLU A 102 30.47 52.38 136.89
C GLU A 102 29.21 51.77 136.25
N GLN A 103 28.03 52.30 136.53
CA GLN A 103 26.75 51.86 135.94
C GLN A 103 26.66 52.23 134.45
N GLU A 104 27.13 53.41 134.07
CA GLU A 104 27.24 53.83 132.65
C GLU A 104 28.22 52.93 131.87
N LYS A 105 29.32 52.50 132.50
CA LYS A 105 30.29 51.59 131.89
C LYS A 105 29.73 50.17 131.72
N GLU A 106 28.95 49.67 132.67
CA GLU A 106 28.27 48.38 132.57
C GLU A 106 27.14 48.40 131.53
N GLU A 107 26.36 49.48 131.46
CA GLU A 107 25.35 49.67 130.41
C GLU A 107 25.99 49.76 129.01
N LEU A 108 27.12 50.49 128.87
CA LEU A 108 27.89 50.52 127.62
C LEU A 108 28.51 49.17 127.27
N ALA A 109 29.00 48.41 128.26
CA ALA A 109 29.52 47.07 128.03
C ALA A 109 28.43 46.08 127.62
N HIS A 110 27.25 46.16 128.24
CA HIS A 110 26.09 45.36 127.88
C HIS A 110 25.58 45.72 126.47
N LEU A 111 25.46 47.00 126.16
CA LEU A 111 25.08 47.49 124.83
C LEU A 111 26.11 47.08 123.76
N ASN A 112 27.41 47.16 124.07
CA ASN A 112 28.46 46.74 123.16
C ASN A 112 28.48 45.21 122.96
N THR A 113 28.17 44.43 124.00
CA THR A 113 27.98 42.97 123.88
C THR A 113 26.75 42.65 123.04
N GLN A 114 25.65 43.37 123.21
CA GLN A 114 24.46 43.24 122.36
C GLN A 114 24.75 43.64 120.90
N LEU A 115 25.50 44.72 120.68
CA LEU A 115 25.96 45.13 119.35
C LEU A 115 26.90 44.09 118.74
N ALA A 116 27.81 43.49 119.50
CA ALA A 116 28.67 42.41 119.03
C ALA A 116 27.85 41.18 118.61
N CYS A 117 26.91 40.73 119.44
CA CYS A 117 25.97 39.64 119.09
C CYS A 117 25.14 40.00 117.85
N TYR A 118 24.70 41.25 117.71
CA TYR A 118 23.96 41.71 116.53
C TYR A 118 24.84 41.76 115.28
N ILE A 119 26.09 42.22 115.38
CA ILE A 119 27.08 42.21 114.30
C ILE A 119 27.39 40.77 113.88
N GLU A 120 27.56 39.85 114.82
CA GLU A 120 27.75 38.43 114.52
C GLU A 120 26.51 37.81 113.86
N PHE A 121 25.30 38.14 114.33
CA PHE A 121 24.05 37.72 113.71
C PHE A 121 23.91 38.27 112.28
N VAL A 122 24.19 39.56 112.07
CA VAL A 122 24.18 40.19 110.73
C VAL A 122 25.26 39.58 109.83
N ARG A 123 26.45 39.29 110.34
CA ARG A 123 27.50 38.58 109.58
C ARG A 123 27.07 37.16 109.23
N SER A 124 26.43 36.43 110.13
CA SER A 124 25.89 35.09 109.85
C SER A 124 24.75 35.13 108.82
N GLN A 125 23.88 36.14 108.92
CA GLN A 125 22.83 36.42 107.93
C GLN A 125 23.42 36.78 106.58
N GLN A 126 24.51 37.56 106.54
CA GLN A 126 25.17 37.97 105.32
C GLN A 126 25.95 36.81 104.68
N GLN A 127 26.62 35.97 105.47
CA GLN A 127 27.23 34.73 104.98
C GLN A 127 26.17 33.74 104.48
N SER A 128 25.03 33.63 105.17
CA SER A 128 23.90 32.81 104.72
C SER A 128 23.30 33.36 103.42
N ALA A 129 23.12 34.68 103.31
CA ALA A 129 22.63 35.33 102.10
C ALA A 129 23.61 35.17 100.93
N ASP A 130 24.92 35.30 101.17
CA ASP A 130 25.96 35.06 100.16
C ASP A 130 25.99 33.59 99.72
N THR A 131 25.73 32.65 100.63
CA THR A 131 25.65 31.22 100.30
C THR A 131 24.43 30.93 99.44
N VAL A 132 23.25 31.42 99.85
CA VAL A 132 22.01 31.30 99.06
C VAL A 132 22.15 31.99 97.70
N ARG A 133 22.84 33.14 97.64
CA ARG A 133 23.13 33.85 96.40
C ARG A 133 24.01 33.02 95.47
N ARG A 134 25.10 32.43 95.96
CA ARG A 134 25.95 31.54 95.16
C ARG A 134 25.20 30.29 94.70
N GLN A 135 24.34 29.72 95.56
CA GLN A 135 23.49 28.60 95.18
C GLN A 135 22.48 29.00 94.10
N TYR A 136 21.89 30.19 94.21
CA TYR A 136 21.00 30.74 93.19
C TYR A 136 21.74 31.04 91.88
N GLU A 137 22.94 31.61 91.93
CA GLU A 137 23.79 31.85 90.76
C GLU A 137 24.18 30.52 90.10
N THR A 138 24.63 29.53 90.87
CA THR A 138 24.97 28.17 90.35
C THR A 138 23.75 27.45 89.77
N LEU A 139 22.61 27.50 90.45
CA LEU A 139 21.35 26.94 89.96
C LEU A 139 20.90 27.66 88.69
N SER A 140 20.94 29.00 88.67
CA SER A 140 20.61 29.80 87.49
C SER A 140 21.53 29.45 86.31
N GLU A 141 22.84 29.34 86.53
CA GLU A 141 23.83 28.94 85.53
C GLU A 141 23.56 27.52 85.01
N SER A 142 23.28 26.56 85.89
CA SER A 142 22.92 25.19 85.50
C SER A 142 21.63 25.13 84.68
N MET A 143 20.59 25.89 85.08
CA MET A 143 19.32 25.97 84.36
C MET A 143 19.47 26.65 82.99
N THR A 144 20.33 27.68 82.89
CA THR A 144 20.65 28.30 81.59
C THR A 144 21.44 27.35 80.71
N HIS A 145 22.38 26.60 81.27
CA HIS A 145 23.17 25.62 80.53
C HIS A 145 22.30 24.48 79.98
N GLU A 146 21.44 23.87 80.80
CA GLU A 146 20.49 22.84 80.34
C GLU A 146 19.53 23.38 79.25
N ARG A 147 19.12 24.65 79.37
CA ARG A 147 18.31 25.32 78.35
C ARG A 147 19.09 25.54 77.05
N GLU A 148 20.36 25.95 77.13
CA GLU A 148 21.23 26.12 75.97
C GLU A 148 21.59 24.77 75.32
N GLU A 149 21.81 23.73 76.11
CA GLU A 149 22.06 22.37 75.63
C GLU A 149 20.84 21.79 74.90
N SER A 150 19.64 21.92 75.50
CA SER A 150 18.39 21.51 74.86
C SER A 150 18.08 22.36 73.61
N SER A 151 18.25 23.69 73.67
CA SER A 151 18.14 24.56 72.49
C SER A 151 19.13 24.13 71.39
N GLY A 152 20.38 23.86 71.74
CA GLY A 152 21.41 23.44 70.80
C GLY A 152 21.15 22.06 70.19
N LEU A 153 20.48 21.15 70.90
CA LEU A 153 20.02 19.87 70.34
C LEU A 153 18.89 20.09 69.32
N TYR A 154 17.87 20.87 69.68
CA TYR A 154 16.77 21.18 68.76
C TYR A 154 17.24 21.96 67.53
N GLU A 155 18.18 22.89 67.69
CA GLU A 155 18.77 23.62 66.56
C GLU A 155 19.54 22.69 65.62
N ARG A 156 20.30 21.73 66.17
CA ARG A 156 20.99 20.71 65.37
C ARG A 156 20.01 19.82 64.62
N GLU A 157 18.92 19.39 65.26
CA GLU A 157 17.86 18.60 64.61
C GLU A 157 17.15 19.40 63.52
N ILE A 158 16.78 20.66 63.76
CA ILE A 158 16.15 21.54 62.77
C ILE A 158 17.08 21.74 61.57
N ASN A 159 18.37 21.98 61.81
CA ASN A 159 19.36 22.14 60.75
C ASN A 159 19.58 20.83 59.96
N GLY A 160 19.56 19.68 60.64
CA GLY A 160 19.60 18.37 60.00
C GLY A 160 18.39 18.12 59.10
N LEU A 161 17.19 18.40 59.60
CA LEU A 161 15.93 18.28 58.84
C LEU A 161 15.88 19.24 57.65
N ARG A 162 16.36 20.49 57.81
CA ARG A 162 16.49 21.45 56.69
C ARG A 162 17.43 20.93 55.61
N HIS A 163 18.59 20.40 55.99
CA HIS A 163 19.54 19.84 55.04
C HIS A 163 18.98 18.62 54.29
N GLN A 164 18.20 17.76 54.97
CA GLN A 164 17.48 16.67 54.33
C GLN A 164 16.41 17.16 53.37
N LEU A 165 15.65 18.20 53.74
CA LEU A 165 14.65 18.81 52.86
C LEU A 165 15.30 19.41 51.61
N ASP A 166 16.43 20.09 51.75
CA ASP A 166 17.18 20.65 50.61
C ASP A 166 17.71 19.55 49.68
N LYS A 167 18.21 18.42 50.24
CA LYS A 167 18.61 17.25 49.45
C LYS A 167 17.44 16.66 48.69
N LEU A 168 16.31 16.43 49.36
CA LEU A 168 15.10 15.91 48.73
C LEU A 168 14.54 16.87 47.68
N ALA A 169 14.64 18.19 47.89
CA ALA A 169 14.25 19.19 46.90
C ALA A 169 15.18 19.15 45.67
N GLY A 170 16.48 18.99 45.88
CA GLY A 170 17.47 18.79 44.80
C GLY A 170 17.22 17.52 44.00
N GLU A 171 17.01 16.39 44.68
CA GLU A 171 16.66 15.10 44.06
C GLU A 171 15.36 15.20 43.27
N ARG A 172 14.33 15.82 43.85
CA ARG A 172 13.05 16.06 43.16
C ARG A 172 13.21 16.93 41.93
N ALA A 173 14.02 18.00 41.99
CA ALA A 173 14.28 18.86 40.84
C ALA A 173 15.06 18.11 39.75
N ALA A 174 16.04 17.29 40.12
CA ALA A 174 16.79 16.45 39.18
C ALA A 174 15.88 15.41 38.50
N LEU A 175 15.01 14.75 39.27
CA LEU A 175 14.02 13.80 38.74
C LEU A 175 13.00 14.50 37.83
N GLN A 176 12.57 15.72 38.17
CA GLN A 176 11.67 16.50 37.32
C GLN A 176 12.33 16.83 35.98
N LEU A 177 13.59 17.28 35.97
CA LEU A 177 14.32 17.55 34.74
C LEU A 177 14.54 16.28 33.90
N ALA A 178 14.83 15.15 34.54
CA ALA A 178 14.95 13.86 33.86
C ALA A 178 13.62 13.43 33.23
N LEU A 179 12.50 13.65 33.93
CA LEU A 179 11.15 13.36 33.43
C LEU A 179 10.78 14.28 32.25
N ASP A 180 11.11 15.57 32.33
CA ASP A 180 10.88 16.52 31.23
C ASP A 180 11.73 16.16 30.00
N LYS A 181 12.98 15.73 30.20
CA LYS A 181 13.84 15.22 29.13
C LYS A 181 13.28 13.97 28.48
N ALA A 182 12.88 12.97 29.28
CA ALA A 182 12.28 11.73 28.77
C ALA A 182 10.96 11.98 28.04
N ASN A 183 10.14 12.94 28.51
CA ASN A 183 8.92 13.36 27.81
C ASN A 183 9.23 14.05 26.48
N GLY A 184 10.29 14.85 26.42
CA GLY A 184 10.79 15.43 25.17
C GLY A 184 11.21 14.37 24.16
N GLU A 185 12.05 13.42 24.58
CA GLU A 185 12.50 12.29 23.75
C GLU A 185 11.32 11.45 23.26
N ARG A 186 10.33 11.17 24.13
CA ARG A 186 9.09 10.48 23.76
C ARG A 186 8.29 11.27 22.72
N ALA A 187 8.10 12.58 22.91
CA ALA A 187 7.38 13.41 21.96
C ALA A 187 8.08 13.48 20.59
N GLU A 188 9.41 13.46 20.56
CA GLU A 188 10.16 13.34 19.30
C GLU A 188 10.01 11.95 18.67
N ALA A 189 10.06 10.87 19.46
CA ALA A 189 9.81 9.52 18.99
C ALA A 189 8.40 9.38 18.39
N ASP A 190 7.38 9.95 19.04
CA ASP A 190 6.00 9.97 18.54
C ASP A 190 5.88 10.75 17.22
N LYS A 191 6.59 11.87 17.07
CA LYS A 191 6.67 12.62 15.80
C LYS A 191 7.35 11.80 14.70
N ARG A 192 8.43 11.08 15.01
CA ARG A 192 9.13 10.18 14.07
C ARG A 192 8.23 9.02 13.65
N ALA A 193 7.55 8.37 14.60
CA ALA A 193 6.59 7.30 14.34
C ALA A 193 5.45 7.80 13.44
N ALA A 194 4.84 8.95 13.74
CA ALA A 194 3.82 9.55 12.89
C ALA A 194 4.35 9.93 11.49
N GLY A 195 5.63 10.30 11.38
CA GLY A 195 6.31 10.50 10.10
C GLY A 195 6.38 9.22 9.28
N LEU A 196 6.87 8.14 9.90
CA LEU A 196 6.99 6.81 9.29
C LEU A 196 5.63 6.23 8.88
N GLU A 197 4.59 6.41 9.71
CA GLU A 197 3.23 5.99 9.36
C GLU A 197 2.68 6.71 8.12
N ARG A 198 2.99 8.01 7.96
CA ARG A 198 2.59 8.76 6.76
C ARG A 198 3.32 8.23 5.52
N THR A 199 4.61 7.93 5.63
CA THR A 199 5.38 7.36 4.50
C THR A 199 4.90 5.96 4.15
N LEU A 200 4.58 5.14 5.16
CA LEU A 200 4.07 3.79 4.96
C LEU A 200 2.70 3.82 4.28
N LYS A 201 1.78 4.69 4.73
CA LYS A 201 0.48 4.92 4.07
C LYS A 201 0.62 5.41 2.63
N GLU A 202 1.61 6.25 2.34
CA GLU A 202 1.84 6.69 0.95
C GLU A 202 2.40 5.55 0.09
N GLN A 203 3.28 4.71 0.64
CA GLN A 203 3.77 3.50 -0.05
C GLN A 203 2.65 2.48 -0.28
N GLU A 204 1.77 2.25 0.69
CA GLU A 204 0.58 1.40 0.51
C GLU A 204 -0.32 1.93 -0.61
N ARG A 205 -0.61 3.23 -0.62
CA ARG A 205 -1.37 3.86 -1.71
C ARG A 205 -0.68 3.73 -3.07
N GLN A 206 0.65 3.77 -3.11
CA GLN A 206 1.40 3.54 -4.34
C GLN A 206 1.26 2.09 -4.81
N LEU A 207 1.31 1.12 -3.90
CA LEU A 207 1.09 -0.29 -4.23
C LEU A 207 -0.34 -0.53 -4.73
N ASP A 208 -1.34 0.08 -4.11
CA ASP A 208 -2.74 0.00 -4.56
C ASP A 208 -2.90 0.56 -5.98
N ARG A 209 -2.32 1.74 -6.26
CA ARG A 209 -2.33 2.34 -7.61
C ARG A 209 -1.64 1.45 -8.65
N LEU A 210 -0.53 0.78 -8.28
CA LEU A 210 0.16 -0.15 -9.16
C LEU A 210 -0.67 -1.41 -9.41
N ALA A 211 -1.35 -1.93 -8.39
CA ALA A 211 -2.25 -3.07 -8.54
C ALA A 211 -3.45 -2.74 -9.44
N GLU A 212 -4.03 -1.55 -9.30
CA GLU A 212 -5.09 -1.04 -10.19
C GLU A 212 -4.59 -0.94 -11.64
N ALA A 213 -3.42 -0.35 -11.86
CA ALA A 213 -2.82 -0.25 -13.19
C ALA A 213 -2.53 -1.63 -13.81
N ASP A 214 -2.12 -2.62 -13.01
CA ASP A 214 -1.91 -3.99 -13.47
C ASP A 214 -3.23 -4.68 -13.88
N ILE A 215 -4.32 -4.44 -13.15
CA ILE A 215 -5.66 -4.93 -13.50
C ILE A 215 -6.13 -4.29 -14.82
N GLU A 216 -5.97 -2.98 -14.96
CA GLU A 216 -6.29 -2.26 -16.20
C GLU A 216 -5.48 -2.78 -17.39
N ALA A 217 -4.18 -3.00 -17.20
CA ALA A 217 -3.32 -3.55 -18.24
C ALA A 217 -3.71 -4.99 -18.64
N ARG A 218 -4.16 -5.82 -17.69
CA ARG A 218 -4.69 -7.16 -17.99
C ARG A 218 -6.00 -7.08 -18.77
N ASN A 219 -6.92 -6.20 -18.40
CA ASN A 219 -8.19 -6.00 -19.11
C ASN A 219 -7.94 -5.49 -20.54
N ALA A 220 -7.08 -4.50 -20.71
CA ALA A 220 -6.71 -3.99 -22.04
C ALA A 220 -6.07 -5.06 -22.93
N ARG A 221 -5.25 -5.97 -22.36
CA ARG A 221 -4.70 -7.13 -23.09
C ARG A 221 -5.80 -8.11 -23.52
N ALA A 222 -6.74 -8.41 -22.62
CA ALA A 222 -7.86 -9.29 -22.94
C ALA A 222 -8.75 -8.69 -24.06
N ASP A 223 -9.01 -7.39 -24.01
CA ASP A 223 -9.76 -6.68 -25.07
C ASP A 223 -8.99 -6.68 -26.40
N ALA A 224 -7.67 -6.46 -26.37
CA ALA A 224 -6.83 -6.52 -27.56
C ALA A 224 -6.84 -7.93 -28.20
N ASP A 225 -6.77 -8.98 -27.39
CA ASP A 225 -6.83 -10.36 -27.88
C ASP A 225 -8.22 -10.73 -28.42
N ARG A 226 -9.29 -10.22 -27.79
CA ARG A 226 -10.65 -10.34 -28.32
C ARG A 226 -10.78 -9.66 -29.68
N LEU A 227 -10.30 -8.42 -29.83
CA LEU A 227 -10.32 -7.69 -31.11
C LEU A 227 -9.49 -8.40 -32.18
N ARG A 228 -8.32 -8.94 -31.83
CA ARG A 228 -7.50 -9.75 -32.74
C ARG A 228 -8.24 -11.00 -33.21
N SER A 229 -8.95 -11.69 -32.31
CA SER A 229 -9.75 -12.87 -32.67
C SER A 229 -10.88 -12.53 -33.63
N GLN A 230 -11.55 -11.39 -33.42
CA GLN A 230 -12.61 -10.88 -34.30
C GLN A 230 -12.06 -10.50 -35.67
N LEU A 231 -10.90 -9.83 -35.71
CA LEU A 231 -10.24 -9.46 -36.97
C LEU A 231 -9.81 -10.70 -37.76
N ALA A 232 -9.22 -11.71 -37.10
CA ALA A 232 -8.87 -12.98 -37.74
C ALA A 232 -10.10 -13.75 -38.25
N ALA A 233 -11.25 -13.67 -37.57
CA ALA A 233 -12.51 -14.26 -38.05
C ALA A 233 -13.03 -13.50 -39.29
N ALA A 234 -13.05 -12.18 -39.25
CA ALA A 234 -13.46 -11.35 -40.38
C ALA A 234 -12.54 -11.54 -41.60
N GLU A 235 -11.24 -11.71 -41.41
CA GLU A 235 -10.28 -12.02 -42.49
C GLU A 235 -10.57 -13.39 -43.13
N LYS A 236 -10.93 -14.39 -42.34
CA LYS A 236 -11.33 -15.72 -42.85
C LYS A 236 -12.63 -15.64 -43.66
N GLU A 237 -13.62 -14.89 -43.19
CA GLU A 237 -14.87 -14.65 -43.91
C GLU A 237 -14.63 -13.86 -45.22
N ALA A 238 -13.80 -12.83 -45.17
CA ALA A 238 -13.41 -12.09 -46.38
C ALA A 238 -12.69 -13.00 -47.39
N ALA A 239 -11.83 -13.90 -46.93
CA ALA A 239 -11.16 -14.87 -47.78
C ALA A 239 -12.12 -15.90 -48.39
N SER A 240 -13.14 -16.37 -47.65
CA SER A 240 -14.16 -17.27 -48.20
C SER A 240 -15.01 -16.57 -49.26
N VAL A 241 -15.46 -15.33 -48.98
CA VAL A 241 -16.22 -14.51 -49.95
C VAL A 241 -15.37 -14.23 -51.20
N ALA A 242 -14.09 -13.94 -51.06
CA ALA A 242 -13.19 -13.74 -52.20
C ALA A 242 -13.07 -15.01 -53.07
N LYS A 243 -13.02 -16.19 -52.45
CA LYS A 243 -12.98 -17.48 -53.16
C LYS A 243 -14.29 -17.75 -53.91
N GLU A 244 -15.42 -17.45 -53.29
CA GLU A 244 -16.75 -17.55 -53.92
C GLU A 244 -16.89 -16.57 -55.10
N LEU A 245 -16.45 -15.33 -54.96
CA LEU A 245 -16.41 -14.34 -56.04
C LEU A 245 -15.52 -14.80 -57.19
N ALA A 246 -14.36 -15.38 -56.91
CA ALA A 246 -13.48 -15.94 -57.94
C ALA A 246 -14.13 -17.10 -58.70
N ALA A 247 -14.84 -17.99 -57.98
CA ALA A 247 -15.61 -19.07 -58.58
C ALA A 247 -16.77 -18.55 -59.45
N ALA A 248 -17.51 -17.56 -58.97
CA ALA A 248 -18.59 -16.90 -59.70
C ALA A 248 -18.09 -16.21 -60.98
N ARG A 249 -16.94 -15.51 -60.91
CA ARG A 249 -16.29 -14.91 -62.08
C ARG A 249 -15.88 -15.95 -63.13
N LYS A 250 -15.32 -17.07 -62.69
CA LYS A 250 -14.98 -18.19 -63.60
C LYS A 250 -16.24 -18.81 -64.22
N GLY A 251 -17.31 -18.94 -63.45
CA GLY A 251 -18.63 -19.37 -63.92
C GLY A 251 -19.19 -18.44 -65.00
N LEU A 252 -19.13 -17.13 -64.78
CA LEU A 252 -19.57 -16.13 -65.75
C LEU A 252 -18.75 -16.19 -67.05
N ALA A 253 -17.42 -16.27 -66.96
CA ALA A 253 -16.56 -16.38 -68.14
C ALA A 253 -16.87 -17.64 -68.98
N ASN A 254 -17.19 -18.76 -68.32
CA ASN A 254 -17.64 -19.96 -69.00
C ASN A 254 -19.02 -19.78 -69.67
N ALA A 255 -19.97 -19.11 -68.99
CA ALA A 255 -21.28 -18.80 -69.55
C ALA A 255 -21.17 -17.90 -70.79
N GLU A 256 -20.33 -16.87 -70.75
CA GLU A 256 -20.06 -16.00 -71.90
C GLU A 256 -19.43 -16.78 -73.07
N ARG A 257 -18.50 -17.71 -72.79
CA ARG A 257 -17.92 -18.57 -73.82
C ARG A 257 -18.99 -19.46 -74.45
N ASN A 258 -19.84 -20.09 -73.64
CA ASN A 258 -20.94 -20.90 -74.12
C ASN A 258 -21.93 -20.08 -74.96
N GLU A 259 -22.18 -18.82 -74.60
CA GLU A 259 -23.04 -17.91 -75.38
C GLU A 259 -22.40 -17.57 -76.73
N ARG A 260 -21.08 -17.31 -76.78
CA ARG A 260 -20.35 -17.10 -78.04
C ARG A 260 -20.39 -18.34 -78.93
N ASP A 261 -20.17 -19.52 -78.35
CA ASP A 261 -20.22 -20.79 -79.06
C ASP A 261 -21.65 -21.08 -79.59
N ALA A 262 -22.68 -20.79 -78.81
CA ALA A 262 -24.08 -20.90 -79.24
C ALA A 262 -24.40 -19.95 -80.41
N LYS A 263 -23.97 -18.68 -80.34
CA LYS A 263 -24.13 -17.72 -81.45
C LYS A 263 -23.40 -18.16 -82.71
N ARG A 264 -22.20 -18.73 -82.58
CA ARG A 264 -21.44 -19.28 -83.70
C ARG A 264 -22.17 -20.47 -84.34
N LEU A 265 -22.63 -21.42 -83.53
CA LEU A 265 -23.40 -22.58 -84.02
C LEU A 265 -24.72 -22.14 -84.67
N GLN A 266 -25.38 -21.10 -84.14
CA GLN A 266 -26.58 -20.52 -84.75
C GLN A 266 -26.28 -19.93 -86.15
N ALA A 267 -25.15 -19.23 -86.30
CA ALA A 267 -24.72 -18.70 -87.59
C ALA A 267 -24.40 -19.82 -88.59
N GLU A 268 -23.65 -20.85 -88.17
CA GLU A 268 -23.35 -22.03 -88.99
C GLU A 268 -24.63 -22.77 -89.42
N LEU A 269 -25.62 -22.88 -88.52
CA LEU A 269 -26.93 -23.45 -88.85
C LEU A 269 -27.66 -22.61 -89.90
N ASN A 270 -27.71 -21.28 -89.73
CA ASN A 270 -28.35 -20.38 -90.69
C ASN A 270 -27.67 -20.43 -92.06
N ASP A 271 -26.33 -20.49 -92.11
CA ASP A 271 -25.57 -20.62 -93.35
C ASP A 271 -25.87 -21.94 -94.05
N SER A 272 -25.89 -23.06 -93.31
CA SER A 272 -26.25 -24.37 -93.86
C SER A 272 -27.70 -24.41 -94.37
N GLN A 273 -28.63 -23.75 -93.68
CA GLN A 273 -30.02 -23.61 -94.12
C GLN A 273 -30.13 -22.76 -95.40
N ALA A 274 -29.37 -21.67 -95.49
CA ALA A 274 -29.31 -20.83 -96.68
C ALA A 274 -28.72 -21.58 -97.88
N GLN A 275 -27.67 -22.37 -97.66
CA GLN A 275 -27.10 -23.25 -98.69
C GLN A 275 -28.11 -24.31 -99.16
N LEU A 276 -28.80 -24.98 -98.23
CA LEU A 276 -29.84 -25.94 -98.58
C LEU A 276 -30.98 -25.30 -99.38
N LYS A 277 -31.39 -24.08 -99.02
CA LYS A 277 -32.39 -23.32 -99.75
C LYS A 277 -31.89 -22.95 -101.15
N ALA A 278 -30.66 -22.46 -101.28
CA ALA A 278 -30.06 -22.12 -102.57
C ALA A 278 -29.96 -23.35 -103.49
N MET A 279 -29.52 -24.50 -102.96
CA MET A 279 -29.47 -25.76 -103.74
C MET A 279 -30.87 -26.24 -104.14
N ARG A 280 -31.88 -26.03 -103.29
CA ARG A 280 -33.28 -26.31 -103.62
C ARG A 280 -33.79 -25.39 -104.72
N ASP A 281 -33.58 -24.08 -104.60
CA ASP A 281 -34.00 -23.10 -105.60
C ASP A 281 -33.30 -23.37 -106.94
N GLN A 282 -32.00 -23.70 -106.92
CA GLN A 282 -31.25 -24.15 -108.11
C GLN A 282 -31.87 -25.40 -108.73
N LEU A 283 -32.17 -26.43 -107.93
CA LEU A 283 -32.84 -27.62 -108.43
C LEU A 283 -34.21 -27.29 -109.05
N GLU A 284 -34.99 -26.40 -108.42
CA GLU A 284 -36.27 -25.95 -108.96
C GLU A 284 -36.10 -25.20 -110.29
N THR A 285 -35.05 -24.38 -110.44
CA THR A 285 -34.74 -23.72 -111.72
C THR A 285 -34.28 -24.69 -112.80
N GLU A 286 -33.43 -25.66 -112.47
CA GLU A 286 -32.98 -26.70 -113.41
C GLU A 286 -34.14 -27.60 -113.84
N VAL A 287 -35.06 -27.92 -112.93
CA VAL A 287 -36.29 -28.66 -113.26
C VAL A 287 -37.19 -27.83 -114.19
N LYS A 288 -37.38 -26.53 -113.91
CA LYS A 288 -38.12 -25.63 -114.82
C LYS A 288 -37.46 -25.55 -116.19
N LEU A 289 -36.15 -25.31 -116.24
CA LEU A 289 -35.37 -25.26 -117.48
C LEU A 289 -35.47 -26.58 -118.25
N LYS A 290 -35.36 -27.73 -117.57
CA LYS A 290 -35.55 -29.05 -118.18
C LYS A 290 -36.93 -29.17 -118.81
N THR A 291 -37.99 -28.79 -118.10
CA THR A 291 -39.35 -28.83 -118.64
C THR A 291 -39.56 -27.84 -119.79
N GLU A 292 -38.97 -26.64 -119.72
CA GLU A 292 -38.99 -25.68 -120.82
C GLU A 292 -38.24 -26.19 -122.05
N LEU A 293 -37.10 -26.85 -121.86
CA LEU A 293 -36.33 -27.47 -122.93
C LEU A 293 -37.07 -28.66 -123.53
N GLU A 294 -37.72 -29.50 -122.71
CA GLU A 294 -38.59 -30.58 -123.18
C GLU A 294 -39.74 -30.03 -124.02
N ASN A 295 -40.41 -28.97 -123.55
CA ASN A 295 -41.48 -28.30 -124.29
C ASN A 295 -40.96 -27.64 -125.56
N ARG A 296 -39.80 -26.96 -125.53
CA ARG A 296 -39.19 -26.37 -126.72
C ARG A 296 -38.76 -27.41 -127.73
N VAL A 297 -38.25 -28.56 -127.29
CA VAL A 297 -37.95 -29.68 -128.18
C VAL A 297 -39.24 -30.18 -128.80
N GLN A 298 -40.30 -30.33 -128.01
CA GLN A 298 -41.61 -30.75 -128.53
C GLN A 298 -42.19 -29.74 -129.52
N THR A 299 -42.25 -28.45 -129.18
CA THR A 299 -42.66 -27.38 -130.10
C THR A 299 -41.74 -27.32 -131.31
N ALA A 300 -40.42 -27.46 -131.17
CA ALA A 300 -39.50 -27.47 -132.31
C ALA A 300 -39.70 -28.70 -133.20
N THR A 301 -40.09 -29.85 -132.66
CA THR A 301 -40.44 -31.02 -133.48
C THR A 301 -41.75 -30.80 -134.23
N GLU A 302 -42.76 -30.19 -133.58
CA GLU A 302 -44.04 -29.83 -134.19
C GLU A 302 -43.87 -28.70 -135.23
N ASP A 303 -43.08 -27.67 -134.91
CA ASP A 303 -42.72 -26.55 -135.78
C ASP A 303 -41.80 -26.97 -136.91
N ALA A 304 -40.92 -27.95 -136.73
CA ALA A 304 -40.12 -28.48 -137.83
C ALA A 304 -41.04 -29.22 -138.81
N ALA A 305 -41.98 -30.04 -138.30
CA ALA A 305 -43.01 -30.67 -139.12
C ALA A 305 -43.91 -29.62 -139.81
N PHE A 306 -44.28 -28.55 -139.09
CA PHE A 306 -45.08 -27.46 -139.63
C PHE A 306 -44.30 -26.57 -140.59
N LYS A 307 -43.04 -26.20 -140.35
CA LYS A 307 -42.17 -25.44 -141.26
C LYS A 307 -41.75 -26.27 -142.46
N GLU A 308 -41.69 -27.59 -142.38
CA GLU A 308 -41.67 -28.39 -143.60
C GLU A 308 -42.98 -28.25 -144.39
N SER A 309 -44.12 -28.05 -143.74
CA SER A 309 -45.41 -27.75 -144.38
C SER A 309 -45.55 -26.27 -144.79
N LEU A 310 -44.91 -25.34 -144.09
CA LEU A 310 -45.05 -23.89 -144.26
C LEU A 310 -43.89 -23.31 -145.05
N LEU A 311 -42.64 -23.76 -145.01
CA LEU A 311 -41.63 -23.36 -146.02
C LEU A 311 -42.06 -23.78 -147.43
N LYS A 312 -42.97 -24.76 -147.54
CA LYS A 312 -43.72 -25.02 -148.77
C LYS A 312 -44.72 -23.91 -149.09
N GLU A 313 -45.32 -23.28 -148.08
CA GLU A 313 -46.36 -22.24 -148.19
C GLU A 313 -45.84 -20.77 -148.13
N GLU A 314 -44.80 -20.42 -147.37
CA GLU A 314 -44.24 -19.08 -147.15
C GLU A 314 -43.05 -18.75 -148.06
N ARG A 315 -42.48 -19.74 -148.76
CA ARG A 315 -41.92 -19.43 -150.08
C ARG A 315 -42.93 -18.65 -150.95
N SER A 316 -44.24 -18.83 -150.70
CA SER A 316 -45.30 -18.09 -151.37
C SER A 316 -45.62 -16.72 -150.76
N ARG A 317 -45.18 -16.41 -149.53
CA ARG A 317 -45.65 -15.20 -148.80
C ARG A 317 -44.54 -14.24 -148.35
N TYR A 318 -43.28 -14.64 -148.25
CA TYR A 318 -42.14 -13.70 -148.03
C TYR A 318 -41.85 -12.78 -149.23
N GLN A 319 -42.56 -12.97 -150.35
CA GLN A 319 -42.70 -11.96 -151.40
C GLN A 319 -43.60 -10.77 -150.96
N GLU A 320 -44.38 -11.01 -149.91
CA GLU A 320 -45.33 -10.18 -149.18
C GLU A 320 -44.98 -8.70 -148.99
N ARG A 321 -44.38 -8.40 -147.83
CA ARG A 321 -44.37 -7.05 -147.26
C ARG A 321 -43.73 -7.13 -145.87
N SER A 322 -42.74 -6.32 -145.49
CA SER A 322 -42.73 -4.85 -145.50
C SER A 322 -43.82 -4.30 -144.57
N VAL A 323 -43.52 -4.04 -143.28
CA VAL A 323 -43.00 -2.74 -142.77
C VAL A 323 -44.13 -1.71 -142.51
N LEU A 324 -44.29 -1.28 -141.24
CA LEU A 324 -44.48 0.11 -140.72
C LEU A 324 -45.30 0.15 -139.41
N VAL A 325 -44.86 0.95 -138.41
CA VAL A 325 -45.62 1.83 -137.47
C VAL A 325 -44.82 2.05 -136.15
N GLU A 326 -44.33 3.27 -135.87
CA GLU A 326 -43.63 3.61 -134.60
C GLU A 326 -43.54 5.14 -134.28
N GLU A 327 -44.63 5.83 -133.88
CA GLU A 327 -44.56 7.28 -133.51
C GLU A 327 -45.33 7.73 -132.23
N VAL A 328 -45.94 6.85 -131.43
CA VAL A 328 -46.84 7.26 -130.30
C VAL A 328 -46.12 7.46 -128.93
N SER A 329 -44.83 7.14 -128.79
CA SER A 329 -44.19 6.98 -127.46
C SER A 329 -43.74 8.25 -126.72
N ARG A 330 -43.67 9.45 -127.33
CA ARG A 330 -42.86 10.57 -126.78
C ARG A 330 -43.52 11.54 -125.77
N VAL A 331 -44.85 11.66 -125.70
CA VAL A 331 -45.48 12.74 -124.89
C VAL A 331 -45.67 12.38 -123.41
N ARG A 332 -45.68 11.08 -123.05
CA ARG A 332 -45.90 10.64 -121.66
C ARG A 332 -44.68 10.76 -120.76
N GLU A 333 -43.47 10.87 -121.30
CA GLU A 333 -42.23 10.85 -120.53
C GLU A 333 -42.01 12.15 -119.73
N ALA A 334 -42.43 13.30 -120.26
CA ALA A 334 -42.14 14.62 -119.66
C ALA A 334 -42.90 14.93 -118.36
N ASP A 335 -44.16 14.49 -118.20
CA ASP A 335 -44.97 14.81 -117.01
C ASP A 335 -44.55 14.01 -115.76
N PHE A 336 -43.94 12.84 -115.93
CA PHE A 336 -43.43 12.03 -114.81
C PHE A 336 -42.15 12.60 -114.21
N GLU A 337 -41.30 13.23 -115.03
CA GLU A 337 -40.01 13.79 -114.57
C GLU A 337 -40.18 14.95 -113.58
N SER A 338 -41.19 15.80 -113.78
CA SER A 338 -41.43 16.98 -112.91
C SER A 338 -41.88 16.58 -111.50
N ARG A 339 -42.85 15.67 -111.36
CA ARG A 339 -43.36 15.20 -110.06
C ARG A 339 -42.30 14.43 -109.28
N LEU A 340 -41.47 13.66 -109.97
CA LEU A 340 -40.36 12.95 -109.35
C LEU A 340 -39.33 13.93 -108.75
N CYS A 341 -39.09 15.07 -109.40
CA CYS A 341 -38.15 16.07 -108.92
C CYS A 341 -38.63 16.77 -107.63
N GLU A 342 -39.93 17.00 -107.46
CA GLU A 342 -40.48 17.66 -106.26
C GLU A 342 -40.41 16.74 -105.02
N GLU A 343 -40.83 15.48 -105.15
CA GLU A 343 -40.74 14.49 -104.07
C GLU A 343 -39.28 14.22 -103.63
N LEU A 344 -38.34 14.19 -104.59
CA LEU A 344 -36.91 14.05 -104.29
C LEU A 344 -36.34 15.27 -103.55
N ARG A 345 -36.89 16.47 -103.73
CA ARG A 345 -36.47 17.66 -102.97
C ARG A 345 -36.98 17.60 -101.54
N HIS A 346 -38.26 17.28 -101.35
CA HIS A 346 -38.84 17.13 -100.01
C HIS A 346 -38.11 16.06 -99.19
N ALA A 347 -37.82 14.88 -99.79
CA ALA A 347 -37.07 13.82 -99.13
C ALA A 347 -35.64 14.23 -98.73
N ARG A 348 -34.99 15.11 -99.50
CA ARG A 348 -33.68 15.67 -99.14
C ARG A 348 -33.77 16.65 -97.99
N GLU A 349 -34.76 17.54 -98.00
CA GLU A 349 -34.96 18.51 -96.93
C GLU A 349 -35.28 17.82 -95.59
N GLU A 350 -36.10 16.77 -95.60
CA GLU A 350 -36.36 15.95 -94.41
C GLU A 350 -35.10 15.23 -93.91
N ALA A 351 -34.28 14.69 -94.82
CA ALA A 351 -33.01 14.05 -94.48
C ALA A 351 -32.01 15.06 -93.87
N ASP A 352 -31.92 16.27 -94.42
CA ASP A 352 -31.04 17.33 -93.93
C ASP A 352 -31.49 17.85 -92.55
N GLN A 353 -32.79 18.00 -92.33
CA GLN A 353 -33.36 18.37 -91.03
C GLN A 353 -33.12 17.28 -89.98
N ALA A 354 -33.33 16.00 -90.32
CA ALA A 354 -33.03 14.88 -89.44
C ALA A 354 -31.53 14.84 -89.09
N ALA A 355 -30.64 15.01 -90.07
CA ALA A 355 -29.20 15.05 -89.84
C ALA A 355 -28.77 16.22 -88.94
N ALA A 356 -29.37 17.40 -89.12
CA ALA A 356 -29.11 18.56 -88.26
C ALA A 356 -29.58 18.35 -86.81
N ALA A 357 -30.77 17.76 -86.62
CA ALA A 357 -31.29 17.41 -85.31
C ALA A 357 -30.40 16.36 -84.61
N PHE A 358 -30.02 15.28 -85.31
CA PHE A 358 -29.09 14.29 -84.76
C PHE A 358 -27.74 14.90 -84.38
N ARG A 359 -27.22 15.86 -85.15
CA ARG A 359 -25.97 16.56 -84.79
C ARG A 359 -26.13 17.36 -83.49
N LEU A 360 -27.22 18.11 -83.34
CA LEU A 360 -27.49 18.87 -82.12
C LEU A 360 -27.66 17.98 -80.89
N ASP A 361 -28.37 16.85 -81.04
CA ASP A 361 -28.55 15.87 -79.96
C ASP A 361 -27.21 15.21 -79.57
N LEU A 362 -26.37 14.88 -80.57
CA LEU A 362 -25.02 14.39 -80.33
C LEU A 362 -24.18 15.44 -79.59
N GLU A 363 -24.17 16.69 -80.05
CA GLU A 363 -23.45 17.78 -79.37
C GLU A 363 -23.95 18.01 -77.94
N ALA A 364 -25.26 17.95 -77.71
CA ALA A 364 -25.84 18.07 -76.37
C ALA A 364 -25.43 16.91 -75.46
N THR A 365 -25.50 15.67 -75.94
CA THR A 365 -25.06 14.50 -75.16
C THR A 365 -23.55 14.52 -74.91
N PHE A 366 -22.74 14.99 -75.87
CA PHE A 366 -21.30 15.18 -75.66
C PHE A 366 -21.01 16.28 -74.63
N ARG A 367 -21.74 17.41 -74.65
CA ARG A 367 -21.59 18.45 -73.62
C ARG A 367 -21.91 17.92 -72.24
N VAL A 368 -23.04 17.23 -72.07
CA VAL A 368 -23.42 16.61 -70.79
C VAL A 368 -22.35 15.62 -70.33
N LYS A 369 -21.88 14.72 -71.20
CA LYS A 369 -20.79 13.78 -70.85
C LYS A 369 -19.49 14.49 -70.48
N MET A 370 -19.14 15.58 -71.16
CA MET A 370 -17.93 16.36 -70.84
C MET A 370 -18.06 17.05 -69.49
N ASP A 371 -19.23 17.60 -69.17
CA ASP A 371 -19.48 18.25 -67.88
C ASP A 371 -19.59 17.24 -66.72
N GLU A 372 -20.15 16.05 -66.96
CA GLU A 372 -20.12 14.91 -66.04
C GLU A 372 -18.68 14.46 -65.77
N LEU A 373 -17.85 14.30 -66.80
CA LEU A 373 -16.44 13.93 -66.65
C LEU A 373 -15.64 15.02 -65.94
N ARG A 374 -15.89 16.29 -66.24
CA ARG A 374 -15.26 17.43 -65.55
C ARG A 374 -15.64 17.45 -64.08
N SER A 375 -16.93 17.37 -63.75
CA SER A 375 -17.39 17.37 -62.36
C SER A 375 -16.91 16.13 -61.58
N ALA A 376 -16.84 14.96 -62.22
CA ALA A 376 -16.24 13.77 -61.62
C ALA A 376 -14.74 13.97 -61.36
N SER A 377 -14.00 14.52 -62.33
CA SER A 377 -12.58 14.86 -62.18
C SER A 377 -12.34 15.88 -61.06
N GLU A 378 -13.19 16.91 -60.94
CA GLU A 378 -13.14 17.89 -59.86
C GLU A 378 -13.40 17.25 -58.51
N ARG A 379 -14.39 16.36 -58.39
CA ARG A 379 -14.65 15.59 -57.16
C ARG A 379 -13.45 14.72 -56.78
N TYR A 380 -12.90 13.94 -57.72
CA TYR A 380 -11.69 13.15 -57.46
C TYR A 380 -10.49 14.02 -57.06
N SER A 381 -10.35 15.21 -57.66
CA SER A 381 -9.30 16.18 -57.29
C SER A 381 -9.53 16.75 -55.88
N GLN A 382 -10.79 17.04 -55.51
CA GLN A 382 -11.16 17.50 -54.16
C GLN A 382 -10.93 16.41 -53.12
N ASP A 383 -11.35 15.18 -53.36
CA ASP A 383 -11.11 14.03 -52.46
C ASP A 383 -9.61 13.74 -52.29
N ALA A 384 -8.84 13.86 -53.39
CA ALA A 384 -7.39 13.77 -53.36
C ALA A 384 -6.74 14.92 -52.57
N ARG A 385 -7.33 16.13 -52.55
CA ARG A 385 -6.87 17.24 -51.71
C ARG A 385 -7.21 17.01 -50.25
N ALA A 386 -8.45 16.62 -49.95
CA ALA A 386 -8.90 16.33 -48.59
C ALA A 386 -8.04 15.24 -47.92
N SER A 387 -7.80 14.13 -48.62
CA SER A 387 -6.91 13.07 -48.12
C SER A 387 -5.46 13.53 -47.94
N ARG A 388 -4.95 14.43 -48.79
CA ARG A 388 -3.62 15.04 -48.61
C ARG A 388 -3.57 15.94 -47.38
N ASP A 389 -4.60 16.76 -47.16
CA ASP A 389 -4.69 17.65 -46.02
C ASP A 389 -4.80 16.86 -44.71
N GLU A 390 -5.56 15.76 -44.70
CA GLU A 390 -5.62 14.80 -43.58
C GLU A 390 -4.25 14.18 -43.31
N ILE A 391 -3.51 13.75 -44.34
CA ILE A 391 -2.16 13.23 -44.18
C ILE A 391 -1.22 14.29 -43.60
N VAL A 392 -1.31 15.54 -44.03
CA VAL A 392 -0.51 16.65 -43.50
C VAL A 392 -0.83 16.89 -42.03
N GLU A 393 -2.11 16.91 -41.65
CA GLU A 393 -2.53 17.10 -40.25
C GLU A 393 -2.12 15.92 -39.36
N LEU A 394 -2.25 14.68 -39.85
CA LEU A 394 -1.76 13.49 -39.13
C LEU A 394 -0.24 13.52 -38.96
N ARG A 395 0.52 13.96 -39.98
CA ARG A 395 1.97 14.15 -39.86
C ARG A 395 2.32 15.25 -38.85
N ARG A 396 1.55 16.33 -38.81
CA ARG A 396 1.72 17.41 -37.82
C ARG A 396 1.49 16.90 -36.41
N ARG A 397 0.40 16.18 -36.17
CA ARG A 397 0.10 15.54 -34.86
C ARG A 397 1.15 14.51 -34.46
N LEU A 398 1.63 13.72 -35.41
CA LEU A 398 2.72 12.76 -35.17
C LEU A 398 4.02 13.48 -34.79
N HIS A 399 4.32 14.60 -35.43
CA HIS A 399 5.49 15.42 -35.09
C HIS A 399 5.35 16.05 -33.70
N ASP A 400 4.20 16.66 -33.39
CA ASP A 400 3.94 17.29 -32.09
C ASP A 400 4.02 16.27 -30.94
N SER A 401 3.34 15.12 -31.09
CA SER A 401 3.43 14.01 -30.12
C SER A 401 4.85 13.44 -30.04
N GLY A 402 5.59 13.40 -31.15
CA GLY A 402 7.01 13.05 -31.17
C GLY A 402 7.86 14.00 -30.32
N LEU A 403 7.64 15.31 -30.44
CA LEU A 403 8.33 16.33 -29.64
C LEU A 403 7.98 16.22 -28.14
N GLU A 404 6.71 15.95 -27.81
CA GLU A 404 6.28 15.71 -26.43
C GLU A 404 6.94 14.46 -25.84
N LEU A 405 7.00 13.37 -26.60
CA LEU A 405 7.70 12.15 -26.20
C LEU A 405 9.20 12.40 -25.98
N GLU A 406 9.85 13.18 -26.84
CA GLU A 406 11.26 13.54 -26.66
C GLU A 406 11.49 14.39 -25.40
N LYS A 407 10.61 15.34 -25.10
CA LYS A 407 10.67 16.12 -23.85
C LYS A 407 10.51 15.23 -22.63
N ALA A 408 9.48 14.38 -22.60
CA ALA A 408 9.24 13.44 -21.50
C ALA A 408 10.39 12.45 -21.32
N ARG A 409 11.00 11.98 -22.42
CA ARG A 409 12.21 11.13 -22.38
C ARG A 409 13.39 11.84 -21.73
N LYS A 410 13.67 13.08 -22.13
CA LYS A 410 14.76 13.89 -21.54
C LYS A 410 14.53 14.14 -20.05
N GLU A 411 13.30 14.45 -19.65
CA GLU A 411 12.94 14.61 -18.23
C GLU A 411 13.13 13.32 -17.45
N ALA A 412 12.71 12.17 -17.99
CA ALA A 412 12.92 10.88 -17.37
C ALA A 412 14.41 10.54 -17.23
N ASP A 413 15.24 10.85 -18.23
CA ASP A 413 16.69 10.62 -18.17
C ASP A 413 17.37 11.52 -17.15
N LEU A 414 16.95 12.78 -17.03
CA LEU A 414 17.42 13.68 -15.97
C LEU A 414 17.05 13.17 -14.58
N LEU A 415 15.81 12.70 -14.39
CA LEU A 415 15.36 12.13 -13.12
C LEU A 415 16.10 10.84 -12.78
N ARG A 416 16.33 9.95 -13.76
CA ARG A 416 17.13 8.74 -13.58
C ARG A 416 18.57 9.07 -13.19
N ALA A 417 19.19 10.05 -13.85
CA ALA A 417 20.54 10.49 -13.51
C ALA A 417 20.61 11.11 -12.11
N SER A 418 19.59 11.88 -11.71
CA SER A 418 19.47 12.41 -10.35
C SER A 418 19.34 11.30 -9.32
N ASN A 419 18.47 10.32 -9.57
CA ASN A 419 18.25 9.20 -8.66
C ASN A 419 19.51 8.35 -8.50
N ALA A 420 20.19 8.02 -9.61
CA ALA A 420 21.46 7.29 -9.57
C ALA A 420 22.55 8.03 -8.76
N ARG A 421 22.60 9.37 -8.83
CA ARG A 421 23.51 10.17 -7.99
C ARG A 421 23.14 10.10 -6.52
N LEU A 422 21.85 10.18 -6.18
CA LEU A 422 21.37 10.06 -4.80
C LEU A 422 21.62 8.66 -4.22
N GLU A 423 21.36 7.60 -5.00
CA GLU A 423 21.67 6.23 -4.63
C GLU A 423 23.17 6.03 -4.39
N SER A 424 24.02 6.58 -5.26
CA SER A 424 25.48 6.55 -5.07
C SER A 424 25.93 7.32 -3.82
N ALA A 425 25.30 8.45 -3.50
CA ALA A 425 25.60 9.21 -2.29
C ALA A 425 25.19 8.43 -1.02
N LEU A 426 24.00 7.85 -1.02
CA LEU A 426 23.51 7.00 0.08
C LEU A 426 24.39 5.76 0.27
N ALA A 427 24.86 5.14 -0.81
CA ALA A 427 25.80 4.03 -0.74
C ALA A 427 27.13 4.46 -0.09
N GLN A 428 27.68 5.61 -0.50
CA GLN A 428 28.90 6.15 0.11
C GLN A 428 28.74 6.47 1.60
N GLU A 429 27.57 7.01 2.01
CA GLU A 429 27.27 7.25 3.42
C GLU A 429 27.17 5.94 4.21
N ARG A 430 26.52 4.91 3.66
CA ARG A 430 26.44 3.58 4.27
C ARG A 430 27.83 2.96 4.44
N ASP A 431 28.65 2.98 3.40
CA ASP A 431 30.02 2.47 3.45
C ASP A 431 30.86 3.22 4.50
N ALA A 432 30.68 4.54 4.63
CA ALA A 432 31.35 5.34 5.65
C ALA A 432 30.92 4.95 7.07
N PHE A 433 29.62 4.72 7.31
CA PHE A 433 29.13 4.24 8.60
C PHE A 433 29.60 2.83 8.92
N GLU A 434 29.63 1.92 7.93
CA GLU A 434 30.17 0.57 8.11
C GLU A 434 31.65 0.61 8.50
N GLN A 435 32.46 1.43 7.82
CA GLN A 435 33.87 1.63 8.17
C GLN A 435 34.03 2.20 9.60
N GLN A 436 33.18 3.12 10.02
CA GLN A 436 33.19 3.65 11.39
C GLN A 436 32.81 2.59 12.42
N LEU A 437 31.79 1.77 12.14
CA LEU A 437 31.40 0.67 13.02
C LEU A 437 32.50 -0.37 13.14
N ASP A 438 33.17 -0.73 12.03
CA ASP A 438 34.28 -1.68 12.05
C ASP A 438 35.49 -1.12 12.80
N TYR A 439 35.77 0.18 12.67
CA TYR A 439 36.78 0.85 13.49
C TYR A 439 36.45 0.73 14.98
N LEU A 440 35.22 1.05 15.38
CA LEU A 440 34.78 0.97 16.78
C LEU A 440 34.80 -0.46 17.31
N ARG A 441 34.35 -1.44 16.53
CA ARG A 441 34.44 -2.88 16.87
C ARG A 441 35.88 -3.31 17.09
N GLN A 442 36.81 -2.84 16.25
CA GLN A 442 38.23 -3.13 16.44
C GLN A 442 38.79 -2.46 17.70
N GLU A 443 38.40 -1.23 18.01
CA GLU A 443 38.79 -0.59 19.28
C GLU A 443 38.21 -1.31 20.49
N GLU A 444 36.95 -1.70 20.45
CA GLU A 444 36.31 -2.47 21.52
C GLU A 444 37.04 -3.80 21.72
N LYS A 445 37.34 -4.52 20.64
CA LYS A 445 38.12 -5.75 20.69
C LYS A 445 39.49 -5.53 21.34
N ARG A 446 40.23 -4.48 20.93
CA ARG A 446 41.51 -4.11 21.54
C ARG A 446 41.37 -3.79 23.03
N ASN A 447 40.28 -3.14 23.44
CA ASN A 447 40.03 -2.83 24.85
C ASN A 447 39.68 -4.09 25.66
N ARG A 448 38.88 -5.01 25.09
CA ARG A 448 38.58 -6.32 25.69
C ARG A 448 39.86 -7.15 25.85
N GLU A 449 40.73 -7.18 24.83
CA GLU A 449 42.04 -7.86 24.88
C GLU A 449 42.93 -7.28 25.99
N ARG A 450 43.08 -5.95 26.06
CA ARG A 450 43.84 -5.28 27.14
C ARG A 450 43.27 -5.58 28.53
N LEU A 451 41.95 -5.60 28.67
CA LEU A 451 41.31 -5.94 29.94
C LEU A 451 41.57 -7.41 30.33
N ALA A 452 41.52 -8.32 29.36
CA ALA A 452 41.84 -9.73 29.59
C ALA A 452 43.31 -9.90 30.03
N GLU A 453 44.25 -9.23 29.37
CA GLU A 453 45.67 -9.22 29.75
C GLU A 453 45.86 -8.72 31.20
N GLN A 454 45.22 -7.62 31.58
CA GLN A 454 45.27 -7.13 32.97
C GLN A 454 44.70 -8.14 33.97
N LEU A 455 43.58 -8.80 33.64
CA LEU A 455 43.01 -9.84 34.50
C LEU A 455 43.93 -11.05 34.64
N GLU A 456 44.63 -11.44 33.58
CA GLU A 456 45.67 -12.48 33.64
C GLU A 456 46.84 -12.07 34.53
N GLU A 457 47.33 -10.83 34.40
CA GLU A 457 48.36 -10.28 35.27
C GLU A 457 47.94 -10.27 36.75
N TYR A 458 46.70 -9.84 37.05
CA TYR A 458 46.15 -9.89 38.40
C TYR A 458 46.01 -11.33 38.92
N ASN A 459 45.60 -12.28 38.08
CA ASN A 459 45.51 -13.69 38.45
C ASN A 459 46.90 -14.30 38.72
N ASN A 460 47.90 -13.96 37.92
CA ASN A 460 49.29 -14.39 38.12
C ASN A 460 49.86 -13.81 39.42
N LEU A 461 49.57 -12.54 39.71
CA LEU A 461 49.94 -11.90 40.96
C LEU A 461 49.24 -12.55 42.16
N LEU A 462 47.93 -12.82 42.05
CA LEU A 462 47.17 -13.52 43.08
C LEU A 462 47.72 -14.93 43.32
N THR A 463 48.04 -15.66 42.26
CA THR A 463 48.67 -16.99 42.34
C THR A 463 50.02 -16.92 43.04
N SER A 464 50.85 -15.93 42.70
CA SER A 464 52.13 -15.68 43.36
C SER A 464 51.94 -15.34 44.84
N LYS A 465 50.94 -14.52 45.18
CA LYS A 465 50.60 -14.17 46.56
C LYS A 465 50.15 -15.41 47.35
N LEU A 466 49.32 -16.26 46.76
CA LEU A 466 48.90 -17.52 47.39
C LEU A 466 50.08 -18.47 47.61
N ALA A 467 51.03 -18.54 46.66
CA ALA A 467 52.26 -19.30 46.84
C ALA A 467 53.12 -18.74 47.99
N LEU A 468 53.30 -17.41 48.04
CA LEU A 468 54.01 -16.74 49.13
C LEU A 468 53.33 -16.94 50.49
N ASP A 469 51.99 -16.90 50.56
CA ASP A 469 51.27 -17.21 51.80
C ASP A 469 51.53 -18.65 52.25
N GLN A 470 51.56 -19.60 51.31
CA GLN A 470 51.89 -21.00 51.61
C GLN A 470 53.34 -21.12 52.13
N GLU A 471 54.29 -20.41 51.53
CA GLU A 471 55.67 -20.34 52.03
C GLU A 471 55.75 -19.72 53.42
N ILE A 472 55.04 -18.63 53.68
CA ILE A 472 54.97 -18.00 55.01
C ILE A 472 54.36 -18.96 56.03
N LEU A 473 53.31 -19.69 55.67
CA LEU A 473 52.72 -20.72 56.51
C LEU A 473 53.72 -21.84 56.80
N ALA A 474 54.48 -22.29 55.79
CA ALA A 474 55.55 -23.26 55.99
C ALA A 474 56.67 -22.73 56.89
N TYR A 475 57.10 -21.47 56.73
CA TYR A 475 58.08 -20.83 57.61
C TYR A 475 57.56 -20.67 59.05
N ARG A 476 56.28 -20.33 59.24
CA ARG A 476 55.65 -20.30 60.57
C ARG A 476 55.61 -21.68 61.21
N GLN A 477 55.27 -22.73 60.45
CA GLN A 477 55.29 -24.11 60.95
C GLN A 477 56.70 -24.55 61.35
N LEU A 478 57.72 -24.21 60.57
CA LEU A 478 59.12 -24.46 60.90
C LEU A 478 59.55 -23.70 62.16
N LEU A 479 59.15 -22.44 62.33
CA LEU A 479 59.40 -21.65 63.53
C LEU A 479 58.67 -22.22 64.75
N ASP A 480 57.43 -22.67 64.60
CA ASP A 480 56.67 -23.34 65.67
C ASP A 480 57.34 -24.67 66.05
N GLU A 481 57.86 -25.42 65.08
CA GLU A 481 58.66 -26.63 65.33
C GLU A 481 60.01 -26.31 65.98
N GLU A 482 60.65 -25.20 65.61
CA GLU A 482 61.88 -24.73 66.23
C GLU A 482 61.61 -24.32 67.68
N GLN A 483 60.56 -23.53 67.94
CA GLN A 483 60.10 -23.16 69.29
C GLN A 483 59.71 -24.39 70.13
N ARG A 484 59.21 -25.46 69.50
CA ARG A 484 58.99 -26.76 70.17
C ARG A 484 60.30 -27.47 70.52
N ARG A 485 61.41 -27.20 69.82
CA ARG A 485 62.76 -27.72 70.14
C ARG A 485 63.48 -26.86 71.17
N THR A 486 63.40 -25.53 71.05
CA THR A 486 63.95 -24.55 72.00
C THR A 486 62.89 -24.20 73.04
N ASN A 487 62.69 -25.08 74.02
CA ASN A 487 61.79 -24.89 75.17
C ASN A 487 62.05 -23.55 75.90
N TYR A 488 61.31 -22.51 75.54
CA TYR A 488 61.00 -21.37 76.41
C TYR A 488 59.48 -21.27 76.55
N SER A 489 59.00 -21.71 77.72
CA SER A 489 57.62 -21.63 78.20
C SER A 489 57.69 -20.87 79.54
N PRO A 490 56.81 -19.88 79.81
CA PRO A 490 55.47 -20.21 80.30
C PRO A 490 54.32 -19.27 79.88
N HIS A 491 53.17 -19.91 79.55
CA HIS A 491 51.78 -19.62 80.04
C HIS A 491 51.15 -18.22 79.85
N LYS A 492 49.87 -18.01 79.49
CA LYS A 492 48.59 -18.74 79.31
C LYS A 492 47.74 -17.84 78.35
N HIS A 493 46.75 -18.29 77.58
CA HIS A 493 45.43 -18.76 78.02
C HIS A 493 44.70 -19.48 76.87
N SER A 494 43.98 -20.52 77.26
CA SER A 494 43.03 -21.32 76.48
C SER A 494 41.74 -20.56 76.19
N ASN A 495 41.18 -20.77 74.98
CA ASN A 495 39.89 -21.44 74.84
C ASN A 495 39.73 -22.00 73.41
N PRO A 496 39.47 -23.32 73.26
CA PRO A 496 39.17 -23.95 72.00
C PRO A 496 37.65 -24.04 71.79
N SER A 497 37.21 -23.96 70.54
CA SER A 497 35.93 -24.53 70.11
C SER A 497 36.13 -25.18 68.75
N ASP A 498 35.86 -26.48 68.76
CA ASP A 498 35.81 -27.48 67.68
C ASP A 498 35.02 -26.98 66.44
N ALA A 499 35.12 -27.51 65.23
CA ALA A 499 35.40 -28.89 64.80
C ALA A 499 35.80 -28.94 63.31
N SER A 500 36.33 -30.10 62.93
CA SER A 500 36.80 -30.56 61.62
C SER A 500 35.74 -30.71 60.50
N SER A 501 36.18 -30.37 59.27
CA SER A 501 36.05 -31.02 57.92
C SER A 501 35.44 -32.45 57.82
N PRO A 502 35.03 -33.02 56.64
CA PRO A 502 35.04 -32.53 55.24
C PRO A 502 33.71 -32.74 54.46
N PHE A 503 33.48 -31.99 53.37
CA PHE A 503 32.73 -32.55 52.24
C PHE A 503 33.24 -32.05 50.89
N ALA A 504 33.65 -33.00 50.07
CA ALA A 504 33.98 -32.83 48.68
C ALA A 504 32.73 -32.45 47.87
N ARG A 505 32.88 -31.52 46.92
CA ARG A 505 32.14 -31.53 45.66
C ARG A 505 32.91 -30.69 44.65
N GLY A 506 33.59 -31.38 43.73
CA GLY A 506 34.00 -30.78 42.48
C GLY A 506 32.76 -30.33 41.71
N SER A 507 32.75 -29.07 41.29
CA SER A 507 31.92 -28.65 40.16
C SER A 507 32.72 -27.63 39.37
N LYS A 508 33.00 -28.01 38.13
CA LYS A 508 33.68 -27.22 37.11
C LYS A 508 32.89 -25.92 36.92
N ARG A 509 33.42 -24.78 37.39
CA ARG A 509 32.99 -23.49 36.86
C ARG A 509 33.69 -23.31 35.52
N ARG A 510 32.94 -23.62 34.47
CA ARG A 510 33.21 -23.15 33.11
C ARG A 510 33.27 -21.63 33.17
N THR A 511 34.32 -21.10 32.59
CA THR A 511 34.50 -19.71 32.16
C THR A 511 33.18 -19.17 31.61
N ALA A 512 32.70 -18.08 32.20
CA ALA A 512 31.65 -17.28 31.58
C ALA A 512 32.34 -16.51 30.45
N ASP A 513 32.20 -17.04 29.24
CA ASP A 513 32.61 -16.37 28.02
C ASP A 513 31.75 -15.13 27.81
N PHE A 514 32.43 -14.09 27.34
CA PHE A 514 31.93 -12.80 26.94
C PHE A 514 30.79 -12.92 25.92
N ASP A 515 29.83 -12.00 26.01
CA ASP A 515 28.82 -11.74 24.99
C ASP A 515 29.49 -11.28 23.68
N ASP A 516 29.72 -12.24 22.78
CA ASP A 516 29.96 -12.00 21.36
C ASP A 516 28.63 -12.16 20.61
N GLU A 517 28.27 -11.15 19.81
CA GLU A 517 27.10 -11.12 18.92
C GLU A 517 26.97 -12.43 18.14
N GLU A 518 25.94 -13.20 18.47
CA GLU A 518 25.68 -14.55 17.96
C GLU A 518 25.16 -14.51 16.51
N LEU A 519 26.00 -14.84 15.53
CA LEU A 519 25.56 -15.21 14.19
C LEU A 519 24.99 -16.64 14.17
N TYR A 520 23.66 -16.73 14.15
CA TYR A 520 22.89 -17.96 13.93
C TYR A 520 22.97 -18.39 12.45
N SER A 521 23.18 -19.69 12.19
CA SER A 521 23.36 -20.21 10.81
C SER A 521 22.30 -21.16 10.33
N SER A 522 21.33 -21.53 11.17
CA SER A 522 20.16 -22.26 10.71
C SER A 522 19.05 -22.11 11.74
N MET A 523 17.93 -21.56 11.28
CA MET A 523 16.65 -21.56 11.97
C MET A 523 15.87 -22.75 11.43
N ALA A 524 15.61 -23.76 12.26
CA ALA A 524 14.84 -24.94 11.87
C ALA A 524 13.83 -25.30 12.96
N TYR A 525 12.62 -25.68 12.58
CA TYR A 525 11.60 -26.13 13.53
C TYR A 525 11.75 -27.62 13.83
N THR A 526 11.83 -27.98 15.10
CA THR A 526 11.63 -29.36 15.55
C THR A 526 10.14 -29.61 15.71
N VAL A 527 9.65 -30.66 15.05
CA VAL A 527 8.23 -30.98 14.96
C VAL A 527 7.93 -32.25 15.73
N HIS A 528 7.10 -32.13 16.76
CA HIS A 528 6.50 -33.24 17.48
C HIS A 528 5.04 -33.37 17.07
N GLN A 529 4.59 -34.58 16.76
CA GLN A 529 3.24 -34.82 16.29
C GLN A 529 2.64 -36.07 16.92
N GLU A 530 1.40 -35.96 17.37
CA GLU A 530 0.63 -37.06 17.94
C GLU A 530 -0.72 -37.16 17.23
N GLN A 531 -1.16 -38.40 16.99
CA GLN A 531 -2.41 -38.67 16.30
C GLN A 531 -3.23 -39.67 17.11
N CYS A 532 -4.46 -39.31 17.44
CA CYS A 532 -5.42 -40.14 18.16
C CYS A 532 -6.68 -40.27 17.30
N GLY A 533 -6.59 -40.99 16.18
CA GLY A 533 -7.71 -41.19 15.24
C GLY A 533 -7.27 -41.18 13.78
N ALA A 534 -8.21 -40.96 12.86
CA ALA A 534 -7.97 -40.96 11.41
C ALA A 534 -7.57 -39.59 10.83
N ILE A 535 -7.66 -38.50 11.61
CA ILE A 535 -7.31 -37.15 11.15
C ILE A 535 -5.89 -36.78 11.59
N HIS A 536 -5.15 -36.15 10.68
CA HIS A 536 -3.76 -35.77 10.83
C HIS A 536 -3.58 -34.27 10.52
N VAL A 537 -2.77 -33.55 11.30
CA VAL A 537 -2.39 -32.15 11.01
C VAL A 537 -1.24 -32.15 9.99
N HIS A 538 -1.59 -32.14 8.70
CA HIS A 538 -0.68 -32.40 7.60
C HIS A 538 0.33 -31.28 7.34
N GLU A 539 -0.14 -30.03 7.36
CA GLU A 539 0.70 -28.89 6.99
C GLU A 539 0.33 -27.65 7.81
N LEU A 540 1.34 -26.86 8.13
CA LEU A 540 1.21 -25.54 8.73
C LEU A 540 2.17 -24.59 8.04
N ASP A 541 1.82 -23.32 8.03
CA ASP A 541 2.72 -22.23 7.63
C ASP A 541 3.38 -21.61 8.88
N PRO A 542 4.62 -22.00 9.23
CA PRO A 542 5.30 -21.47 10.41
C PRO A 542 5.87 -20.06 10.22
N GLU A 543 6.04 -19.59 8.97
CA GLU A 543 6.61 -18.27 8.70
C GLU A 543 5.56 -17.18 8.74
N ARG A 544 4.37 -17.43 8.15
CA ARG A 544 3.30 -16.43 8.08
C ARG A 544 2.10 -16.77 8.96
N GLY A 545 1.97 -18.02 9.43
CA GLY A 545 0.83 -18.45 10.26
C GLY A 545 -0.52 -18.43 9.53
N GLN A 546 -0.51 -18.46 8.20
CA GLN A 546 -1.70 -18.15 7.40
C GLN A 546 -2.68 -19.31 7.26
N PHE A 547 -2.23 -20.57 7.44
CA PHE A 547 -3.12 -21.72 7.34
C PHE A 547 -2.68 -22.92 8.18
N VAL A 548 -3.67 -23.77 8.49
CA VAL A 548 -3.50 -25.10 9.06
C VAL A 548 -4.27 -26.10 8.19
N ARG A 549 -3.58 -27.13 7.68
CA ARG A 549 -4.17 -28.17 6.85
C ARG A 549 -4.35 -29.47 7.62
N LEU A 550 -5.57 -29.98 7.61
CA LEU A 550 -5.95 -31.28 8.15
C LEU A 550 -6.12 -32.28 7.00
N ARG A 551 -5.68 -33.51 7.21
CA ARG A 551 -5.83 -34.60 6.23
C ARG A 551 -6.48 -35.80 6.90
N ASN A 552 -7.45 -36.40 6.21
CA ASN A 552 -7.94 -37.72 6.58
C ASN A 552 -6.94 -38.77 6.07
N THR A 553 -6.38 -39.55 6.98
CA THR A 553 -5.39 -40.60 6.68
C THR A 553 -6.02 -41.97 6.48
N SER A 554 -7.32 -42.13 6.72
CA SER A 554 -7.99 -43.39 6.43
C SER A 554 -8.21 -43.56 4.92
N PRO A 555 -7.86 -44.74 4.35
CA PRO A 555 -7.94 -44.99 2.91
C PRO A 555 -9.38 -45.16 2.41
N ASP A 556 -10.28 -45.70 3.24
CA ASP A 556 -11.64 -46.11 2.79
C ASP A 556 -12.79 -45.57 3.67
N SER A 557 -12.51 -44.83 4.74
CA SER A 557 -13.54 -44.32 5.66
C SER A 557 -13.66 -42.79 5.65
N GLU A 558 -14.89 -42.30 5.66
CA GLU A 558 -15.18 -40.89 5.88
C GLU A 558 -15.15 -40.57 7.38
N VAL A 559 -14.67 -39.39 7.74
CA VAL A 559 -14.60 -38.94 9.14
C VAL A 559 -15.42 -37.67 9.31
N ALA A 560 -16.46 -37.75 10.14
CA ALA A 560 -17.25 -36.59 10.51
C ALA A 560 -16.49 -35.73 11.52
N ILE A 561 -15.96 -34.58 11.08
CA ILE A 561 -15.28 -33.60 11.94
C ILE A 561 -16.22 -32.45 12.35
N GLY A 562 -17.51 -32.58 12.04
CA GLY A 562 -18.52 -31.57 12.39
C GLY A 562 -18.61 -31.37 13.89
N GLY A 563 -18.47 -30.12 14.33
CA GLY A 563 -18.48 -29.76 15.76
C GLY A 563 -17.13 -29.90 16.47
N TRP A 564 -16.09 -30.42 15.80
CA TRP A 564 -14.73 -30.45 16.33
C TRP A 564 -14.15 -29.03 16.37
N THR A 565 -13.20 -28.81 17.27
CA THR A 565 -12.55 -27.52 17.48
C THR A 565 -11.05 -27.65 17.25
N LEU A 566 -10.52 -26.86 16.32
CA LEU A 566 -9.10 -26.68 16.10
C LEU A 566 -8.61 -25.56 17.02
N ARG A 567 -7.74 -25.88 17.98
CA ARG A 567 -7.09 -24.94 18.89
C ARG A 567 -5.65 -24.72 18.44
N LEU A 568 -5.28 -23.47 18.20
CA LEU A 568 -3.94 -23.04 17.84
C LEU A 568 -3.40 -22.14 18.96
N GLU A 569 -2.21 -22.44 19.44
CA GLU A 569 -1.52 -21.73 20.51
C GLU A 569 -0.12 -21.37 20.00
N CYS A 570 0.18 -20.08 19.84
CA CYS A 570 1.51 -19.62 19.42
C CYS A 570 2.04 -18.63 20.46
N ASP A 571 3.21 -18.91 21.04
CA ASP A 571 3.89 -18.05 22.03
C ASP A 571 2.97 -17.52 23.16
N GLY A 572 2.02 -18.35 23.60
CA GLY A 572 1.07 -18.03 24.68
C GLY A 572 -0.27 -17.41 24.23
N VAL A 573 -0.45 -17.12 22.94
CA VAL A 573 -1.72 -16.60 22.38
C VAL A 573 -2.53 -17.76 21.77
N THR A 574 -3.74 -17.96 22.28
CA THR A 574 -4.63 -19.05 21.83
C THR A 574 -5.74 -18.55 20.90
N SER A 575 -5.98 -19.28 19.82
CA SER A 575 -7.10 -19.09 18.89
C SER A 575 -7.82 -20.43 18.65
N ALA A 576 -9.13 -20.39 18.41
CA ALA A 576 -9.94 -21.58 18.23
C ALA A 576 -10.90 -21.44 17.05
N PHE A 577 -10.95 -22.46 16.19
CA PHE A 577 -11.87 -22.56 15.07
C PHE A 577 -12.75 -23.80 15.21
N LYS A 578 -14.08 -23.63 15.13
CA LYS A 578 -15.03 -24.72 15.25
C LYS A 578 -15.61 -25.09 13.88
N PHE A 579 -15.50 -26.37 13.51
CA PHE A 579 -16.04 -26.87 12.25
C PHE A 579 -17.59 -26.86 12.27
N PRO A 580 -18.24 -26.46 11.17
CA PRO A 580 -19.69 -26.55 11.03
C PRO A 580 -20.19 -27.98 11.24
N ALA A 581 -21.37 -28.14 11.84
CA ALA A 581 -21.90 -29.44 12.30
C ALA A 581 -22.07 -30.52 11.21
N LYS A 582 -22.12 -30.13 9.92
CA LYS A 582 -22.27 -31.05 8.78
C LYS A 582 -20.95 -31.39 8.07
N THR A 583 -19.80 -31.04 8.65
CA THR A 583 -18.50 -31.24 8.01
C THR A 583 -18.07 -32.70 8.08
N VAL A 584 -17.84 -33.31 6.91
CA VAL A 584 -17.32 -34.67 6.77
C VAL A 584 -16.13 -34.63 5.82
N LEU A 585 -15.00 -35.21 6.23
CA LEU A 585 -13.85 -35.41 5.34
C LEU A 585 -13.95 -36.77 4.66
N ALA A 586 -13.92 -36.76 3.33
CA ALA A 586 -13.79 -37.96 2.52
C ALA A 586 -12.44 -38.68 2.77
N PRO A 587 -12.28 -39.95 2.36
CA PRO A 587 -11.02 -40.67 2.53
C PRO A 587 -9.90 -39.96 1.77
N LEU A 588 -8.72 -39.85 2.39
CA LEU A 588 -7.55 -39.14 1.85
C LEU A 588 -7.74 -37.66 1.51
N ALA A 589 -8.91 -37.07 1.82
CA ALA A 589 -9.19 -35.66 1.55
C ALA A 589 -8.50 -34.74 2.55
N GLU A 590 -8.25 -33.51 2.11
CA GLU A 590 -7.62 -32.45 2.90
C GLU A 590 -8.62 -31.30 3.11
N SER A 591 -8.52 -30.66 4.27
CA SER A 591 -9.29 -29.47 4.62
C SER A 591 -8.39 -28.45 5.27
N THR A 592 -8.39 -27.23 4.73
CA THR A 592 -7.51 -26.14 5.15
C THR A 592 -8.31 -25.10 5.93
N VAL A 593 -7.81 -24.71 7.09
CA VAL A 593 -8.32 -23.57 7.86
C VAL A 593 -7.36 -22.40 7.68
N TRP A 594 -7.82 -21.39 6.96
CA TRP A 594 -7.11 -20.14 6.67
C TRP A 594 -7.36 -19.09 7.75
N SER A 595 -6.36 -18.27 8.03
CA SER A 595 -6.49 -17.07 8.86
C SER A 595 -7.32 -15.99 8.15
N SER A 596 -7.90 -15.06 8.92
CA SER A 596 -8.70 -13.95 8.38
C SER A 596 -7.93 -13.02 7.44
N ASP A 597 -6.59 -12.98 7.55
CA ASP A 597 -5.68 -12.13 6.77
C ASP A 597 -5.05 -12.85 5.56
N ALA A 598 -5.45 -14.08 5.26
CA ALA A 598 -4.90 -14.85 4.13
C ALA A 598 -5.48 -14.43 2.76
N GLY A 599 -6.59 -13.67 2.73
CA GLY A 599 -7.22 -13.21 1.47
C GLY A 599 -7.86 -14.32 0.62
N VAL A 600 -8.02 -15.53 1.16
CA VAL A 600 -8.63 -16.68 0.46
C VAL A 600 -10.15 -16.70 0.65
N ALA A 601 -10.89 -17.07 -0.39
CA ALA A 601 -12.35 -17.18 -0.34
C ALA A 601 -12.81 -18.40 0.48
N HIS A 602 -13.88 -18.24 1.25
CA HIS A 602 -14.46 -19.32 2.05
C HIS A 602 -15.16 -20.36 1.16
N ASN A 603 -14.63 -21.58 1.08
CA ASN A 603 -15.15 -22.66 0.23
C ASN A 603 -15.19 -24.03 0.98
N PRO A 604 -16.11 -24.21 1.94
CA PRO A 604 -16.25 -25.47 2.66
C PRO A 604 -16.73 -26.60 1.72
N PRO A 605 -16.24 -27.85 1.87
CA PRO A 605 -15.45 -28.36 2.99
C PRO A 605 -13.92 -28.32 2.79
N ALA A 606 -13.44 -27.84 1.65
CA ALA A 606 -12.01 -27.80 1.33
C ALA A 606 -11.29 -26.65 2.04
N ASP A 607 -11.89 -25.45 2.04
CA ASP A 607 -11.28 -24.23 2.57
C ASP A 607 -12.20 -23.49 3.54
N TYR A 608 -11.77 -23.42 4.80
CA TYR A 608 -12.41 -22.66 5.85
C TYR A 608 -11.63 -21.38 6.13
N VAL A 609 -12.32 -20.28 6.41
CA VAL A 609 -11.69 -19.01 6.79
C VAL A 609 -12.09 -18.70 8.23
N SER A 610 -11.11 -18.57 9.11
CA SER A 610 -11.31 -18.18 10.50
C SER A 610 -11.77 -16.72 10.58
N LYS A 611 -12.68 -16.43 11.51
CA LYS A 611 -13.15 -15.05 11.78
C LYS A 611 -12.14 -14.23 12.59
N THR A 612 -11.22 -14.91 13.26
CA THR A 612 -10.16 -14.31 14.07
C THR A 612 -8.84 -14.64 13.41
N LYS A 613 -7.89 -13.71 13.45
CA LYS A 613 -6.52 -13.96 13.02
C LYS A 613 -6.00 -15.21 13.74
N ALA A 614 -5.69 -16.25 12.97
CA ALA A 614 -5.03 -17.43 13.53
C ALA A 614 -3.67 -16.94 14.03
N CYS A 615 -3.29 -17.31 15.25
CA CYS A 615 -2.12 -16.69 15.87
C CYS A 615 -0.89 -16.88 14.98
N GLY A 616 -0.37 -15.74 14.49
CA GLY A 616 0.73 -15.69 13.56
C GLY A 616 2.04 -16.09 14.23
N GLN A 617 2.97 -16.53 13.38
CA GLN A 617 4.42 -16.61 13.56
C GLN A 617 4.92 -16.55 15.01
N GLY A 618 5.47 -17.66 15.50
CA GLY A 618 6.05 -17.74 16.83
C GLY A 618 7.13 -18.79 16.95
N GLU A 619 7.95 -18.70 17.99
CA GLU A 619 9.02 -19.67 18.26
C GLU A 619 8.45 -21.01 18.73
N ASN A 620 7.24 -21.00 19.29
CA ASN A 620 6.55 -22.17 19.79
C ASN A 620 5.09 -22.21 19.30
N ILE A 621 4.81 -23.08 18.34
CA ILE A 621 3.50 -23.24 17.71
C ILE A 621 2.91 -24.59 18.10
N ARG A 622 1.71 -24.61 18.68
CA ARG A 622 0.99 -25.83 19.05
C ARG A 622 -0.41 -25.81 18.45
N VAL A 623 -0.71 -26.82 17.65
CA VAL A 623 -2.04 -27.09 17.09
C VAL A 623 -2.62 -28.34 17.72
N ARG A 624 -3.88 -28.27 18.15
CA ARG A 624 -4.63 -29.38 18.71
C ARG A 624 -6.03 -29.42 18.10
N LEU A 625 -6.39 -30.55 17.52
CA LEU A 625 -7.72 -30.85 17.04
C LEU A 625 -8.45 -31.64 18.12
N VAL A 626 -9.59 -31.13 18.55
CA VAL A 626 -10.35 -31.67 19.67
C VAL A 626 -11.79 -31.99 19.23
N ASP A 627 -12.30 -33.16 19.58
CA ASP A 627 -13.69 -33.56 19.32
C ASP A 627 -14.68 -32.80 20.23
N GLY A 628 -15.99 -32.91 19.98
CA GLY A 628 -17.06 -32.34 20.80
C GLY A 628 -17.10 -32.83 22.26
N SER A 629 -16.36 -33.90 22.58
CA SER A 629 -16.13 -34.44 23.92
C SER A 629 -14.88 -33.87 24.62
N ASP A 630 -14.22 -32.86 24.04
CA ASP A 630 -12.95 -32.26 24.48
C ASP A 630 -11.75 -33.24 24.48
N LYS A 631 -11.87 -34.37 23.76
CA LYS A 631 -10.79 -35.34 23.57
C LYS A 631 -9.87 -34.91 22.41
N GLU A 632 -8.57 -34.90 22.65
CA GLU A 632 -7.56 -34.58 21.62
C GLU A 632 -7.49 -35.71 20.58
N MET A 633 -7.77 -35.37 19.33
CA MET A 633 -7.80 -36.29 18.17
C MET A 633 -6.54 -36.21 17.32
N ALA A 634 -5.90 -35.03 17.27
CA ALA A 634 -4.59 -34.85 16.65
C ALA A 634 -3.89 -33.63 17.26
N SER A 635 -2.59 -33.70 17.46
CA SER A 635 -1.78 -32.56 17.93
C SER A 635 -0.50 -32.45 17.11
N ARG A 636 -0.04 -31.22 16.88
CA ARG A 636 1.24 -30.92 16.26
C ARG A 636 1.87 -29.75 16.98
N HIS A 637 3.11 -29.92 17.42
CA HIS A 637 3.89 -28.95 18.16
C HIS A 637 5.18 -28.68 17.39
N MET A 638 5.45 -27.42 17.09
CA MET A 638 6.62 -26.96 16.36
C MET A 638 7.38 -25.99 17.25
N GLN A 639 8.64 -26.29 17.53
CA GLN A 639 9.52 -25.44 18.33
C GLN A 639 10.71 -25.04 17.48
N LEU A 640 11.01 -23.73 17.42
CA LEU A 640 12.13 -23.20 16.67
C LEU A 640 13.44 -23.49 17.41
N ASP A 641 14.25 -24.38 16.84
CA ASP A 641 15.58 -24.69 17.35
C ASP A 641 16.61 -23.79 16.67
N ARG A 642 17.41 -23.12 17.51
CA ARG A 642 18.50 -22.28 17.04
C ARG A 642 19.82 -23.03 17.20
N THR A 643 20.43 -23.44 16.10
CA THR A 643 21.72 -24.16 16.11
C THR A 643 22.90 -23.22 15.90
N LYS A 644 23.95 -23.38 16.72
CA LYS A 644 25.20 -22.61 16.64
C LYS A 644 26.14 -23.20 15.57
N LEU A 645 26.79 -22.36 14.76
CA LEU A 645 27.83 -22.79 13.82
C LEU A 645 29.03 -23.36 14.58
N ALA A 646 29.37 -24.63 14.32
CA ALA A 646 30.73 -25.10 14.57
C ALA A 646 31.64 -24.57 13.46
N ALA A 647 32.69 -23.84 13.81
CA ALA A 647 33.65 -23.29 12.87
C ALA A 647 34.33 -24.41 12.05
N VAL A 648 33.94 -24.55 10.78
CA VAL A 648 34.62 -25.42 9.82
C VAL A 648 35.89 -24.71 9.36
N ARG A 649 37.04 -25.24 9.78
CA ARG A 649 38.38 -24.80 9.37
C ARG A 649 38.55 -25.09 7.87
N ALA A 650 38.39 -24.07 7.02
CA ALA A 650 38.57 -24.18 5.58
C ALA A 650 40.05 -24.40 5.21
N GLY A 651 40.42 -25.66 4.99
CA GLY A 651 41.69 -26.10 4.40
C GLY A 651 41.62 -26.15 2.88
N LYS A 652 42.28 -25.18 2.25
CA LYS A 652 42.64 -25.04 0.83
C LYS A 652 42.96 -26.34 0.07
N ARG A 653 42.39 -26.53 -1.13
CA ARG A 653 43.14 -27.02 -2.31
C ARG A 653 42.41 -26.77 -3.64
N MET A 654 42.93 -25.76 -4.34
CA MET A 654 42.77 -25.54 -5.79
C MET A 654 43.43 -26.71 -6.54
N ARG A 655 42.71 -27.36 -7.47
CA ARG A 655 43.34 -28.12 -8.56
C ARG A 655 42.60 -27.83 -9.87
N ARG A 656 43.27 -27.09 -10.74
CA ARG A 656 43.03 -27.05 -12.18
C ARG A 656 43.22 -28.45 -12.76
N GLY A 657 42.31 -28.88 -13.61
CA GLY A 657 42.48 -30.02 -14.50
C GLY A 657 41.75 -29.73 -15.80
N GLY A 658 42.47 -29.23 -16.79
CA GLY A 658 42.05 -29.32 -18.18
C GLY A 658 42.46 -30.68 -18.74
N ALA A 659 41.60 -31.26 -19.56
CA ALA A 659 41.96 -32.28 -20.54
C ALA A 659 40.94 -32.23 -21.68
N GLU A 660 41.45 -31.91 -22.86
CA GLU A 660 40.84 -32.13 -24.16
C GLU A 660 40.74 -33.63 -24.46
N SER A 661 39.65 -34.08 -25.07
CA SER A 661 39.64 -34.99 -26.24
C SER A 661 38.18 -35.16 -26.68
N SER A 662 37.82 -34.66 -27.86
CA SER A 662 37.44 -35.48 -29.03
C SER A 662 36.59 -36.70 -28.66
N ASP A 663 35.31 -36.69 -29.04
CA ASP A 663 34.86 -37.55 -30.13
C ASP A 663 33.52 -37.09 -30.74
N ARG A 664 33.48 -37.19 -32.07
CA ARG A 664 32.34 -36.92 -32.95
C ARG A 664 31.55 -38.22 -33.19
N CYS A 665 30.33 -38.04 -33.69
CA CYS A 665 29.37 -39.02 -34.27
C CYS A 665 28.64 -39.88 -33.25
N SER A 666 27.32 -40.07 -33.30
CA SER A 666 26.38 -40.21 -34.44
C SER A 666 24.98 -39.75 -33.99
N VAL A 667 24.29 -38.86 -34.71
CA VAL A 667 23.11 -39.16 -35.55
C VAL A 667 22.26 -40.35 -35.07
N MET A 668 21.11 -40.06 -34.46
CA MET A 668 19.78 -40.13 -35.09
C MET A 668 18.86 -39.07 -34.47
#